data_AF-A0AAU5FZ95-F1
#
_entry.id   AF-A0AAU5FZ95-F1
#
_cell.length_a   1.000
_cell.length_b   1.000
_cell.length_c   1.000
_cell.angle_alpha   90.00
_cell.angle_beta   90.00
_cell.angle_gamma   90.00
#
_symmetry.space_group_name_H-M   'P 1'
#
loop_
_entity.id
_entity.type
_entity.pdbx_description
1 polymer ?
#
loop_
_entity_poly.entity_id
_entity_poly.type
_entity_poly.pdbx_seq_one_letter_code
_entity_poly.pdbx_strand_id
1 'polypeptide(L)'
;MTTNGGWDEEAEPYGGSGGGKTRPVGGRRAETSGGEARPGRLKVFLGAAPGVGKTYRMLDEGRRRAGRGTDVVVAFVECHQRPHTEDMLAGLEVLPRAERAYRGGRFGELDLDAVLARRPGVALVDELAHTNVPGGAHTKRWQDVEELLAAGIDVVTTVNIQHLESVTDVVEKITGVPQRETVPDEVVRRAHQIELVDMPAEALRRRMAHGNVYAPEKVDAALSHYFRVGNLTALRELALLWVAGRVDEALHRYRSEHGIAGVWETRERVVVALTGGPEGDTLIRRAARIADRAAGGDLLAVHIARSDGLATGSSPAALARQRELVERLGGSYHSVVGDDVATALVEFAHAENATQLVLGTSRRTRLERFVTGRGIGETAVARSGDIDVHMVTHERAGGGRLPPSRRRTLSTARLIAGPVAGLLLPVALTFVLDGLRGSLNLTSESLLYLMTVVGVACVGGVASAVVASLTASLLLNYYFIPPVGRFTIAEPNNILALVVFVTVAGTVAAVVDRWLRLSRRAARATAEAETLSSLAGSIVRGEGAIPALLERARETFGMESAELSERPVDDEGAVQAGDGPYLVLRGRTLPASERRILAAFAAHVTAAVERARLAEAAAEVEPVKAADRLRTALLAAVSHDLRTPLAGGWAAISSLRSREVEFSPEDREELLATAEESMARLSRLVDNLLDMSRLQAGALTPAMRAASLSEVLPAALDALPADAAPVEVRGLADVPAVWADPPLLERVIANLVTNAVRYTPAGRSVLVSASALAGRVELRVVDRGPGLPAAGRERAFAPFQRTGDTDNAAGLGLGLALARGLTEAMHGTLTPEDTPGGGLTMVLSLPPPP
;
A
#
# COMPACT_ATOMS: atom_id res chain seq x y z
N MET A 1 -75.14 -0.96 0.24
CA MET A 1 -74.03 -0.14 -0.26
C MET A 1 -72.82 -1.07 -0.35
N THR A 2 -72.46 -1.73 -1.46
CA THR A 2 -72.27 -1.29 -2.87
C THR A 2 -71.35 -0.06 -2.93
N THR A 3 -70.22 -0.02 -3.64
CA THR A 3 -69.67 -0.76 -4.83
C THR A 3 -68.15 -1.01 -4.63
N ASN A 4 -67.41 -1.96 -5.20
CA ASN A 4 -67.37 -2.75 -6.45
C ASN A 4 -66.75 -2.07 -7.71
N GLY A 5 -65.93 -2.84 -8.45
CA GLY A 5 -65.21 -2.50 -9.71
C GLY A 5 -63.68 -2.51 -9.56
N GLY A 6 -62.89 -3.42 -10.15
CA GLY A 6 -63.20 -4.59 -10.99
C GLY A 6 -63.05 -4.33 -12.50
N TRP A 7 -62.05 -4.96 -13.14
CA TRP A 7 -61.95 -5.27 -14.58
C TRP A 7 -60.98 -6.44 -14.80
N ASP A 8 -61.44 -7.48 -15.50
CA ASP A 8 -60.75 -8.69 -15.96
C ASP A 8 -61.02 -8.87 -17.47
N GLU A 9 -60.18 -9.67 -18.17
CA GLU A 9 -60.37 -10.27 -19.54
C GLU A 9 -60.53 -9.25 -20.72
N GLU A 10 -60.22 -9.48 -22.01
CA GLU A 10 -59.95 -10.61 -22.96
C GLU A 10 -58.74 -10.23 -23.89
N ALA A 11 -58.14 -11.01 -24.83
CA ALA A 11 -58.10 -12.44 -25.22
C ALA A 11 -56.94 -12.69 -26.27
N GLU A 12 -56.89 -13.88 -26.87
CA GLU A 12 -55.99 -14.39 -27.95
C GLU A 12 -56.55 -14.12 -29.39
N PRO A 13 -56.07 -14.65 -30.58
CA PRO A 13 -55.14 -15.77 -30.90
C PRO A 13 -54.18 -15.66 -32.15
N TYR A 14 -53.49 -16.78 -32.48
CA TYR A 14 -52.69 -17.13 -33.70
C TYR A 14 -51.26 -16.53 -33.86
N GLY A 15 -50.21 -17.24 -34.30
CA GLY A 15 -49.99 -18.69 -34.55
C GLY A 15 -48.87 -19.00 -35.58
N GLY A 16 -48.02 -20.01 -35.34
CA GLY A 16 -47.37 -20.81 -36.41
C GLY A 16 -45.83 -20.78 -36.63
N SER A 17 -45.22 -21.98 -36.59
CA SER A 17 -43.86 -22.38 -37.08
C SER A 17 -42.62 -21.83 -36.33
N GLY A 18 -41.50 -22.56 -36.19
CA GLY A 18 -41.20 -23.95 -36.56
C GLY A 18 -39.70 -24.14 -36.86
N GLY A 19 -38.97 -24.98 -36.11
CA GLY A 19 -37.53 -25.16 -36.35
C GLY A 19 -36.77 -25.94 -35.27
N GLY A 20 -36.96 -27.26 -35.20
CA GLY A 20 -36.18 -28.12 -34.30
C GLY A 20 -34.77 -28.41 -34.83
N LYS A 21 -33.80 -28.60 -33.92
CA LYS A 21 -32.54 -29.30 -34.23
C LYS A 21 -32.13 -30.21 -33.07
N THR A 22 -32.09 -31.50 -33.37
CA THR A 22 -31.77 -32.62 -32.49
C THR A 22 -30.31 -32.61 -32.00
N ARG A 23 -30.07 -33.04 -30.76
CA ARG A 23 -28.79 -33.57 -30.29
C ARG A 23 -28.97 -35.01 -29.76
N PRO A 24 -27.94 -35.88 -29.87
CA PRO A 24 -28.16 -37.33 -29.93
C PRO A 24 -28.21 -38.02 -28.57
N VAL A 25 -28.87 -39.18 -28.55
CA VAL A 25 -28.84 -40.15 -27.45
C VAL A 25 -27.49 -40.87 -27.44
N GLY A 26 -26.78 -40.84 -26.31
CA GLY A 26 -25.56 -41.60 -26.04
C GLY A 26 -25.77 -42.56 -24.87
N GLY A 27 -25.45 -43.84 -25.07
CA GLY A 27 -25.88 -44.94 -24.20
C GLY A 27 -25.48 -44.85 -22.71
N ARG A 28 -26.33 -45.44 -21.87
CA ARG A 28 -26.01 -45.75 -20.46
C ARG A 28 -24.79 -46.68 -20.42
N ARG A 29 -23.66 -46.19 -19.90
CA ARG A 29 -22.73 -47.05 -19.18
C ARG A 29 -23.15 -47.11 -17.72
N ALA A 30 -23.10 -48.29 -17.13
CA ALA A 30 -23.27 -48.45 -15.70
C ALA A 30 -21.99 -47.98 -15.01
N GLU A 31 -21.99 -46.77 -14.49
CA GLU A 31 -20.99 -46.33 -13.52
C GLU A 31 -21.49 -46.70 -12.12
N THR A 32 -20.65 -47.43 -11.40
CA THR A 32 -20.89 -47.87 -10.03
C THR A 32 -20.98 -46.65 -9.12
N SER A 33 -22.19 -46.33 -8.65
CA SER A 33 -22.43 -45.24 -7.72
C SER A 33 -21.94 -45.58 -6.31
N GLY A 34 -20.63 -45.59 -6.12
CA GLY A 34 -20.04 -45.27 -4.82
C GLY A 34 -20.33 -43.80 -4.56
N GLY A 35 -21.37 -43.52 -3.78
CA GLY A 35 -21.75 -42.15 -3.46
C GLY A 35 -20.67 -41.49 -2.61
N GLU A 36 -19.86 -40.61 -3.20
CA GLU A 36 -18.96 -39.74 -2.45
C GLU A 36 -19.79 -38.92 -1.46
N ALA A 37 -19.59 -39.20 -0.17
CA ALA A 37 -20.29 -38.49 0.89
C ALA A 37 -19.90 -37.01 0.83
N ARG A 38 -20.90 -36.14 0.72
CA ARG A 38 -20.67 -34.69 0.69
C ARG A 38 -19.96 -34.27 1.99
N PRO A 39 -18.85 -33.52 1.93
CA PRO A 39 -18.26 -32.94 3.14
C PRO A 39 -19.23 -31.99 3.84
N GLY A 40 -19.19 -32.02 5.17
CA GLY A 40 -20.01 -31.20 6.05
C GLY A 40 -19.73 -29.71 5.89
N ARG A 41 -20.67 -28.88 6.36
CA ARG A 41 -20.58 -27.42 6.28
C ARG A 41 -20.17 -26.81 7.61
N LEU A 42 -19.13 -25.99 7.57
CA LEU A 42 -18.66 -25.21 8.72
C LEU A 42 -19.35 -23.84 8.79
N LYS A 43 -19.96 -23.52 9.93
CA LYS A 43 -20.44 -22.17 10.31
C LYS A 43 -19.62 -21.64 11.49
N VAL A 44 -19.05 -20.44 11.35
CA VAL A 44 -18.22 -19.81 12.38
C VAL A 44 -18.89 -18.54 12.92
N PHE A 45 -19.00 -18.43 14.24
CA PHE A 45 -19.26 -17.16 14.92
C PHE A 45 -17.92 -16.51 15.29
N LEU A 46 -17.54 -15.46 14.55
CA LEU A 46 -16.32 -14.68 14.79
C LEU A 46 -16.63 -13.52 15.73
N GLY A 47 -15.82 -13.31 16.77
CA GLY A 47 -15.95 -12.15 17.67
C GLY A 47 -14.70 -11.28 17.71
N ALA A 48 -14.88 -9.99 17.95
CA ALA A 48 -13.77 -9.06 18.18
C ALA A 48 -13.02 -9.31 19.50
N ALA A 49 -13.70 -9.83 20.52
CA ALA A 49 -13.12 -10.09 21.83
C ALA A 49 -13.87 -11.21 22.58
N PRO A 50 -13.32 -11.76 23.67
CA PRO A 50 -14.08 -12.61 24.60
C PRO A 50 -15.29 -11.86 25.17
N GLY A 51 -16.32 -12.59 25.60
CA GLY A 51 -17.52 -12.00 26.24
C GLY A 51 -18.55 -11.31 25.31
N VAL A 52 -18.25 -11.08 24.03
CA VAL A 52 -19.21 -10.49 23.07
C VAL A 52 -20.48 -11.33 22.85
N GLY A 53 -20.44 -12.63 23.18
CA GLY A 53 -21.60 -13.53 23.17
C GLY A 53 -21.59 -14.64 22.11
N LYS A 54 -20.42 -14.97 21.54
CA LYS A 54 -20.30 -16.00 20.48
C LYS A 54 -20.94 -17.35 20.84
N THR A 55 -20.59 -17.91 22.01
CA THR A 55 -21.13 -19.19 22.53
C THR A 55 -22.66 -19.15 22.64
N TYR A 56 -23.21 -18.04 23.15
CA TYR A 56 -24.66 -17.84 23.24
C TYR A 56 -25.32 -17.84 21.85
N ARG A 57 -24.70 -17.19 20.84
CA ARG A 57 -25.19 -17.20 19.45
C ARG A 57 -25.07 -18.58 18.78
N MET A 58 -24.02 -19.34 19.11
CA MET A 58 -23.87 -20.74 18.67
C MET A 58 -24.97 -21.64 19.23
N LEU A 59 -25.26 -21.52 20.53
CA LEU A 59 -26.33 -22.30 21.17
C LEU A 59 -27.73 -21.86 20.69
N ASP A 60 -27.97 -20.56 20.46
CA ASP A 60 -29.21 -20.07 19.82
C ASP A 60 -29.42 -20.68 18.43
N GLU A 61 -28.38 -20.66 17.57
CA GLU A 61 -28.42 -21.34 16.28
C GLU A 61 -28.72 -22.84 16.42
N GLY A 62 -28.10 -23.51 17.40
CA GLY A 62 -28.36 -24.91 17.74
C GLY A 62 -29.83 -25.17 18.09
N ARG A 63 -30.39 -24.42 19.05
CA ARG A 63 -31.80 -24.51 19.45
C ARG A 63 -32.75 -24.24 18.29
N ARG A 64 -32.47 -23.24 17.44
CA ARG A 64 -33.27 -22.95 16.23
C ARG A 64 -33.20 -24.06 15.19
N ARG A 65 -32.10 -24.82 15.09
CA ARG A 65 -32.01 -26.00 14.21
C ARG A 65 -32.75 -27.21 14.81
N ALA A 66 -32.54 -27.49 16.10
CA ALA A 66 -33.26 -28.56 16.82
C ALA A 66 -34.79 -28.36 16.79
N GLY A 67 -35.26 -27.13 17.05
CA GLY A 67 -36.68 -26.76 16.96
C GLY A 67 -37.28 -26.81 15.55
N ARG A 68 -36.46 -26.96 14.51
CA ARG A 68 -36.88 -27.24 13.12
C ARG A 68 -36.73 -28.72 12.73
N GLY A 69 -36.47 -29.61 13.70
CA GLY A 69 -36.31 -31.04 13.48
C GLY A 69 -34.95 -31.46 12.89
N THR A 70 -33.93 -30.60 12.96
CA THR A 70 -32.56 -30.98 12.61
C THR A 70 -31.95 -31.78 13.76
N ASP A 71 -31.24 -32.88 13.47
CA ASP A 71 -30.44 -33.60 14.47
C ASP A 71 -29.23 -32.74 14.87
N VAL A 72 -29.23 -32.24 16.11
CA VAL A 72 -28.23 -31.29 16.64
C VAL A 72 -27.71 -31.80 17.98
N VAL A 73 -26.39 -31.92 18.07
CA VAL A 73 -25.68 -32.35 19.27
C VAL A 73 -24.67 -31.29 19.72
N VAL A 74 -24.62 -31.02 21.02
CA VAL A 74 -23.56 -30.24 21.66
C VAL A 74 -22.40 -31.20 21.90
N ALA A 75 -21.38 -31.12 21.04
CA ALA A 75 -20.19 -31.96 21.08
C ALA A 75 -19.13 -31.41 22.05
N PHE A 76 -18.93 -30.09 22.05
CA PHE A 76 -18.17 -29.40 23.08
C PHE A 76 -18.67 -27.97 23.27
N VAL A 77 -18.78 -27.53 24.52
CA VAL A 77 -19.10 -26.15 24.89
C VAL A 77 -18.47 -25.84 26.24
N GLU A 78 -17.91 -24.64 26.39
CA GLU A 78 -17.44 -24.16 27.68
C GLU A 78 -18.28 -22.96 28.15
N CYS A 79 -19.05 -23.18 29.21
CA CYS A 79 -19.99 -22.19 29.73
C CYS A 79 -19.34 -21.25 30.76
N HIS A 80 -18.20 -21.62 31.35
CA HIS A 80 -17.49 -20.89 32.40
C HIS A 80 -18.40 -20.44 33.57
N GLN A 81 -19.29 -21.30 34.05
CA GLN A 81 -20.21 -21.02 35.18
C GLN A 81 -21.16 -19.83 34.92
N ARG A 82 -21.58 -19.62 33.67
CA ARG A 82 -22.47 -18.51 33.27
C ARG A 82 -23.92 -19.02 33.17
N PRO A 83 -24.83 -18.69 34.12
CA PRO A 83 -26.17 -19.28 34.18
C PRO A 83 -26.95 -19.15 32.87
N HIS A 84 -27.02 -17.94 32.31
CA HIS A 84 -27.71 -17.67 31.03
C HIS A 84 -27.12 -18.38 29.80
N THR A 85 -25.91 -18.95 29.89
CA THR A 85 -25.32 -19.78 28.82
C THR A 85 -25.56 -21.27 29.09
N GLU A 86 -25.69 -21.67 30.35
CA GLU A 86 -26.07 -23.03 30.77
C GLU A 86 -27.57 -23.28 30.50
N ASP A 87 -28.43 -22.30 30.77
CA ASP A 87 -29.86 -22.30 30.41
C ASP A 87 -30.09 -22.59 28.92
N MET A 88 -29.16 -22.15 28.07
CA MET A 88 -29.22 -22.37 26.62
C MET A 88 -29.00 -23.84 26.21
N LEU A 89 -28.40 -24.67 27.06
CA LEU A 89 -28.25 -26.11 26.83
C LEU A 89 -29.56 -26.89 27.07
N ALA A 90 -30.50 -26.33 27.83
CA ALA A 90 -31.76 -27.01 28.14
C ALA A 90 -32.56 -27.33 26.87
N GLY A 91 -32.73 -28.62 26.58
CA GLY A 91 -33.42 -29.13 25.39
C GLY A 91 -32.52 -29.44 24.19
N LEU A 92 -31.20 -29.40 24.34
CA LEU A 92 -30.24 -29.94 23.37
C LEU A 92 -29.65 -31.27 23.89
N GLU A 93 -29.31 -32.19 22.98
CA GLU A 93 -28.51 -33.37 23.31
C GLU A 93 -27.06 -32.92 23.56
N VAL A 94 -26.50 -33.25 24.72
CA VAL A 94 -25.12 -32.91 25.09
C VAL A 94 -24.33 -34.21 25.26
N LEU A 95 -23.23 -34.36 24.52
CA LEU A 95 -22.36 -35.52 24.67
C LEU A 95 -21.46 -35.38 25.91
N PRO A 96 -21.10 -36.50 26.58
CA PRO A 96 -20.10 -36.50 27.63
C PRO A 96 -18.76 -35.94 27.13
N ARG A 97 -18.09 -35.12 27.94
CA ARG A 97 -16.72 -34.69 27.68
C ARG A 97 -15.74 -35.82 27.99
N ALA A 98 -14.69 -35.98 27.18
CA ALA A 98 -13.60 -36.90 27.47
C ALA A 98 -12.73 -36.34 28.61
N GLU A 99 -12.62 -37.04 29.74
CA GLU A 99 -11.66 -36.65 30.79
C GLU A 99 -10.23 -37.05 30.42
N ARG A 100 -9.30 -36.08 30.45
CA ARG A 100 -7.87 -36.31 30.26
C ARG A 100 -7.06 -35.76 31.43
N ALA A 101 -6.10 -36.55 31.90
CA ALA A 101 -5.18 -36.15 32.97
C ALA A 101 -3.85 -35.67 32.37
N TYR A 102 -3.44 -34.44 32.70
CA TYR A 102 -2.18 -33.86 32.21
C TYR A 102 -1.57 -32.92 33.26
N ARG A 103 -0.25 -33.04 33.48
CA ARG A 103 0.52 -32.26 34.48
C ARG A 103 -0.13 -32.19 35.88
N GLY A 104 -0.80 -33.26 36.30
CA GLY A 104 -1.48 -33.35 37.61
C GLY A 104 -2.89 -32.76 37.67
N GLY A 105 -3.39 -32.13 36.61
CA GLY A 105 -4.78 -31.69 36.49
C GLY A 105 -5.65 -32.67 35.67
N ARG A 106 -6.97 -32.63 35.87
CA ARG A 106 -7.98 -33.29 35.01
C ARG A 106 -8.69 -32.21 34.20
N PHE A 107 -8.82 -32.44 32.90
CA PHE A 107 -9.44 -31.51 31.95
C PHE A 107 -10.51 -32.26 31.15
N GLY A 108 -11.66 -31.64 30.91
CA GLY A 108 -12.70 -32.17 30.04
C GLY A 108 -12.50 -31.65 28.61
N GLU A 109 -12.38 -32.55 27.64
CA GLU A 109 -12.14 -32.25 26.22
C GLU A 109 -13.29 -32.74 25.33
N LEU A 110 -13.24 -32.34 24.06
CA LEU A 110 -14.06 -32.91 22.99
C LEU A 110 -13.80 -34.43 22.85
N ASP A 111 -14.85 -35.23 22.93
CA ASP A 111 -14.81 -36.66 22.58
C ASP A 111 -15.12 -36.83 21.09
N LEU A 112 -14.08 -36.72 20.26
CA LEU A 112 -14.20 -36.83 18.80
C LEU A 112 -14.77 -38.19 18.38
N ASP A 113 -14.31 -39.28 18.99
CA ASP A 113 -14.75 -40.64 18.69
C ASP A 113 -16.25 -40.83 19.00
N ALA A 114 -16.74 -40.29 20.12
CA ALA A 114 -18.17 -40.33 20.46
C ALA A 114 -19.03 -39.55 19.45
N VAL A 115 -18.57 -38.38 18.97
CA VAL A 115 -19.29 -37.60 17.95
C VAL A 115 -19.32 -38.33 16.61
N LEU A 116 -18.17 -38.89 16.19
CA LEU A 116 -18.05 -39.69 14.97
C LEU A 116 -18.87 -40.98 15.02
N ALA A 117 -19.04 -41.60 16.20
CA ALA A 117 -19.92 -42.74 16.40
C ALA A 117 -21.40 -42.36 16.38
N ARG A 118 -21.77 -41.21 16.98
CA ARG A 118 -23.14 -40.67 17.03
C ARG A 118 -23.64 -40.15 15.69
N ARG A 119 -22.73 -39.73 14.80
CA ARG A 119 -22.98 -39.17 13.45
C ARG A 119 -24.16 -38.17 13.40
N PRO A 120 -24.16 -37.11 14.22
CA PRO A 120 -25.23 -36.14 14.23
C PRO A 120 -25.31 -35.37 12.90
N GLY A 121 -26.49 -34.85 12.56
CA GLY A 121 -26.64 -33.93 11.43
C GLY A 121 -25.83 -32.64 11.60
N VAL A 122 -25.78 -32.11 12.83
CA VAL A 122 -25.02 -30.91 13.21
C VAL A 122 -24.34 -31.10 14.57
N ALA A 123 -23.05 -30.79 14.65
CA ALA A 123 -22.30 -30.71 15.91
C ALA A 123 -22.02 -29.25 16.29
N LEU A 124 -22.27 -28.88 17.56
CA LEU A 124 -21.83 -27.60 18.14
C LEU A 124 -20.50 -27.83 18.88
N VAL A 125 -19.45 -27.11 18.49
CA VAL A 125 -18.08 -27.24 19.03
C VAL A 125 -17.54 -25.85 19.36
N ASP A 126 -17.39 -25.51 20.63
CA ASP A 126 -16.87 -24.19 21.02
C ASP A 126 -15.32 -24.13 21.02
N GLU A 127 -14.80 -22.90 20.97
CA GLU A 127 -13.37 -22.55 21.03
C GLU A 127 -12.50 -23.23 19.96
N LEU A 128 -12.71 -22.89 18.68
CA LEU A 128 -11.98 -23.47 17.53
C LEU A 128 -10.44 -23.40 17.67
N ALA A 129 -9.93 -22.42 18.41
CA ALA A 129 -8.50 -22.14 18.61
C ALA A 129 -7.83 -22.99 19.70
N HIS A 130 -8.61 -23.73 20.48
CA HIS A 130 -8.11 -24.47 21.63
C HIS A 130 -7.01 -25.46 21.25
N THR A 131 -6.03 -25.59 22.14
CA THR A 131 -4.94 -26.57 22.01
C THR A 131 -5.26 -27.79 22.87
N ASN A 132 -5.56 -28.89 22.20
CA ASN A 132 -6.05 -30.11 22.85
C ASN A 132 -5.03 -30.64 23.87
N VAL A 133 -5.53 -31.13 25.01
CA VAL A 133 -4.72 -31.83 26.00
C VAL A 133 -4.07 -33.07 25.35
N PRO A 134 -2.72 -33.23 25.46
CA PRO A 134 -1.99 -34.34 24.86
C PRO A 134 -2.57 -35.72 25.19
N GLY A 135 -2.58 -36.61 24.20
CA GLY A 135 -3.17 -37.95 24.29
C GLY A 135 -4.43 -38.18 23.46
N GLY A 136 -4.87 -37.20 22.65
CA GLY A 136 -5.87 -37.39 21.59
C GLY A 136 -5.26 -37.57 20.20
N ALA A 137 -6.11 -37.78 19.19
CA ALA A 137 -5.72 -37.89 17.79
C ALA A 137 -5.03 -36.61 17.27
N HIS A 138 -5.57 -35.45 17.59
CA HIS A 138 -5.09 -34.15 17.09
C HIS A 138 -4.61 -33.20 18.19
N THR A 139 -3.74 -32.26 17.81
CA THR A 139 -3.14 -31.26 18.72
C THR A 139 -3.96 -29.99 18.85
N LYS A 140 -4.83 -29.70 17.89
CA LYS A 140 -5.67 -28.50 17.83
C LYS A 140 -7.12 -28.84 17.56
N ARG A 141 -8.05 -28.17 18.24
CA ARG A 141 -9.50 -28.43 18.10
C ARG A 141 -10.03 -28.21 16.68
N TRP A 142 -9.39 -27.32 15.91
CA TRP A 142 -9.75 -27.13 14.51
C TRP A 142 -9.48 -28.36 13.62
N GLN A 143 -8.53 -29.23 13.99
CA GLN A 143 -8.25 -30.49 13.28
C GLN A 143 -9.35 -31.54 13.57
N ASP A 144 -9.82 -31.62 14.82
CA ASP A 144 -10.99 -32.45 15.17
C ASP A 144 -12.22 -31.99 14.36
N VAL A 145 -12.41 -30.68 14.23
CA VAL A 145 -13.49 -30.09 13.41
C VAL A 145 -13.34 -30.44 11.93
N GLU A 146 -12.13 -30.47 11.37
CA GLU A 146 -11.91 -30.93 10.00
C GLU A 146 -12.28 -32.41 9.81
N GLU A 147 -12.00 -33.28 10.79
CA GLU A 147 -12.38 -34.69 10.73
C GLU A 147 -13.90 -34.89 10.81
N LEU A 148 -14.60 -34.11 11.65
CA LEU A 148 -16.08 -34.08 11.67
C LEU A 148 -16.66 -33.65 10.31
N LEU A 149 -16.10 -32.61 9.69
CA LEU A 149 -16.53 -32.13 8.37
C LEU A 149 -16.25 -33.18 7.29
N ALA A 150 -15.11 -33.88 7.35
CA ALA A 150 -14.76 -34.98 6.44
C ALA A 150 -15.70 -36.19 6.61
N ALA A 151 -16.20 -36.45 7.82
CA ALA A 151 -17.21 -37.48 8.09
C ALA A 151 -18.64 -37.13 7.62
N GLY A 152 -18.85 -35.91 7.10
CA GLY A 152 -20.12 -35.40 6.58
C GLY A 152 -20.99 -34.66 7.61
N ILE A 153 -20.45 -34.31 8.78
CA ILE A 153 -21.18 -33.64 9.87
C ILE A 153 -21.06 -32.12 9.69
N ASP A 154 -22.19 -31.38 9.70
CA ASP A 154 -22.15 -29.91 9.73
C ASP A 154 -21.64 -29.45 11.10
N VAL A 155 -20.70 -28.51 11.14
CA VAL A 155 -20.14 -27.99 12.41
C VAL A 155 -20.48 -26.51 12.59
N VAL A 156 -20.99 -26.15 13.77
CA VAL A 156 -21.13 -24.76 14.20
C VAL A 156 -20.15 -24.49 15.33
N THR A 157 -19.30 -23.49 15.16
CA THR A 157 -18.16 -23.22 16.06
C THR A 157 -17.99 -21.73 16.36
N THR A 158 -17.18 -21.39 17.37
CA THR A 158 -16.79 -20.00 17.66
C THR A 158 -15.28 -19.77 17.65
N VAL A 159 -14.87 -18.55 17.29
CA VAL A 159 -13.48 -18.11 17.32
C VAL A 159 -13.43 -16.58 17.55
N ASN A 160 -12.34 -16.06 18.10
CA ASN A 160 -12.11 -14.61 18.15
C ASN A 160 -11.04 -14.20 17.13
N ILE A 161 -11.06 -12.93 16.71
CA ILE A 161 -10.04 -12.34 15.84
C ILE A 161 -8.61 -12.52 16.39
N GLN A 162 -8.43 -12.47 17.72
CA GLN A 162 -7.13 -12.67 18.39
C GLN A 162 -6.47 -14.04 18.15
N HIS A 163 -7.24 -15.03 17.70
CA HIS A 163 -6.75 -16.38 17.48
C HIS A 163 -6.43 -16.66 16.00
N LEU A 164 -6.55 -15.68 15.11
CA LEU A 164 -6.13 -15.87 13.72
C LEU A 164 -4.63 -15.58 13.60
N GLU A 165 -3.92 -16.49 12.92
CA GLU A 165 -2.46 -16.42 12.81
C GLU A 165 -1.99 -15.10 12.16
N SER A 166 -2.69 -14.64 11.12
CA SER A 166 -2.32 -13.42 10.38
C SER A 166 -2.32 -12.12 11.20
N VAL A 167 -3.05 -12.06 12.32
CA VAL A 167 -3.18 -10.84 13.15
C VAL A 167 -2.54 -10.97 14.53
N THR A 168 -1.92 -12.11 14.86
CA THR A 168 -1.38 -12.39 16.20
C THR A 168 -0.40 -11.31 16.67
N ASP A 169 0.58 -10.93 15.83
CA ASP A 169 1.55 -9.86 16.12
C ASP A 169 0.91 -8.48 16.36
N VAL A 170 -0.18 -8.19 15.66
CA VAL A 170 -0.90 -6.91 15.77
C VAL A 170 -1.72 -6.89 17.06
N VAL A 171 -2.34 -8.02 17.38
CA VAL A 171 -3.13 -8.21 18.60
C VAL A 171 -2.26 -8.20 19.85
N GLU A 172 -1.05 -8.77 19.81
CA GLU A 172 -0.09 -8.66 20.91
C GLU A 172 0.34 -7.20 21.14
N LYS A 173 0.61 -6.43 20.06
CA LYS A 173 0.91 -4.99 20.15
C LYS A 173 -0.25 -4.16 20.72
N ILE A 174 -1.50 -4.54 20.44
CA ILE A 174 -2.70 -3.86 20.96
C ILE A 174 -2.98 -4.23 22.42
N THR A 175 -2.86 -5.51 22.77
CA THR A 175 -3.35 -6.05 24.06
C THR A 175 -2.27 -6.23 25.12
N GLY A 176 -0.99 -6.26 24.71
CA GLY A 176 0.16 -6.56 25.57
C GLY A 176 0.27 -8.03 25.98
N VAL A 177 -0.54 -8.93 25.41
CA VAL A 177 -0.60 -10.35 25.78
C VAL A 177 -0.31 -11.24 24.57
N PRO A 178 0.75 -12.08 24.60
CA PRO A 178 1.08 -12.99 23.51
C PRO A 178 0.01 -14.08 23.38
N GLN A 179 -0.50 -14.30 22.18
CA GLN A 179 -1.51 -15.32 21.91
C GLN A 179 -0.83 -16.65 21.57
N ARG A 180 -1.13 -17.70 22.37
CA ARG A 180 -0.55 -19.06 22.21
C ARG A 180 -1.49 -20.03 21.51
N GLU A 181 -2.77 -19.68 21.43
CA GLU A 181 -3.84 -20.45 20.82
C GLU A 181 -4.25 -19.79 19.52
N THR A 182 -3.81 -20.39 18.42
CA THR A 182 -4.01 -19.89 17.06
C THR A 182 -4.71 -20.91 16.16
N VAL A 183 -5.37 -20.39 15.11
CA VAL A 183 -5.99 -21.11 14.00
C VAL A 183 -5.49 -20.48 12.69
N PRO A 184 -5.04 -21.29 11.71
CA PRO A 184 -4.72 -20.77 10.39
C PRO A 184 -5.93 -20.10 9.74
N ASP A 185 -5.74 -18.90 9.19
CA ASP A 185 -6.78 -18.12 8.53
C ASP A 185 -7.58 -18.92 7.50
N GLU A 186 -6.94 -19.82 6.77
CA GLU A 186 -7.57 -20.67 5.74
C GLU A 186 -8.62 -21.63 6.30
N VAL A 187 -8.49 -22.10 7.55
CA VAL A 187 -9.52 -22.94 8.18
C VAL A 187 -10.80 -22.15 8.36
N VAL A 188 -10.67 -20.92 8.89
CA VAL A 188 -11.81 -20.03 9.11
C VAL A 188 -12.35 -19.50 7.76
N ARG A 189 -11.49 -19.24 6.77
CA ARG A 189 -11.87 -18.84 5.40
C ARG A 189 -12.51 -19.97 4.57
N ARG A 190 -12.35 -21.24 4.94
CA ARG A 190 -13.10 -22.36 4.34
C ARG A 190 -14.50 -22.56 4.94
N ALA A 191 -14.87 -21.81 5.98
CA ALA A 191 -16.24 -21.81 6.48
C ALA A 191 -17.24 -21.47 5.36
N HIS A 192 -18.40 -22.13 5.37
CA HIS A 192 -19.50 -21.82 4.46
C HIS A 192 -20.21 -20.53 4.86
N GLN A 193 -20.32 -20.28 6.17
CA GLN A 193 -20.88 -19.04 6.73
C GLN A 193 -19.98 -18.53 7.86
N ILE A 194 -19.70 -17.23 7.87
CA ILE A 194 -19.12 -16.54 9.03
C ILE A 194 -20.12 -15.47 9.46
N GLU A 195 -20.44 -15.42 10.74
CA GLU A 195 -21.31 -14.43 11.35
C GLU A 195 -20.50 -13.63 12.38
N LEU A 196 -20.33 -12.32 12.15
CA LEU A 196 -19.61 -11.44 13.07
C LEU A 196 -20.51 -11.11 14.27
N VAL A 197 -20.07 -11.52 15.46
CA VAL A 197 -20.70 -11.18 16.74
C VAL A 197 -20.02 -9.94 17.29
N ASP A 198 -20.52 -8.79 16.88
CA ASP A 198 -20.02 -7.47 17.28
C ASP A 198 -20.76 -6.92 18.51
N MET A 199 -20.04 -6.17 19.34
CA MET A 199 -20.58 -5.45 20.49
C MET A 199 -19.73 -4.19 20.74
N PRO A 200 -20.32 -3.00 20.93
CA PRO A 200 -19.57 -1.79 21.27
C PRO A 200 -18.71 -1.98 22.52
N ALA A 201 -17.48 -1.44 22.50
CA ALA A 201 -16.51 -1.60 23.59
C ALA A 201 -17.09 -1.25 24.98
N GLU A 202 -17.85 -0.17 25.07
CA GLU A 202 -18.53 0.24 26.31
C GLU A 202 -19.61 -0.74 26.75
N ALA A 203 -20.38 -1.32 25.82
CA ALA A 203 -21.41 -2.30 26.14
C ALA A 203 -20.78 -3.60 26.67
N LEU A 204 -19.66 -4.03 26.09
CA LEU A 204 -18.89 -5.17 26.59
C LEU A 204 -18.32 -4.88 27.99
N ARG A 205 -17.72 -3.71 28.21
CA ARG A 205 -17.22 -3.31 29.54
C ARG A 205 -18.33 -3.22 30.60
N ARG A 206 -19.49 -2.64 30.25
CA ARG A 206 -20.68 -2.65 31.14
C ARG A 206 -21.12 -4.08 31.47
N ARG A 207 -21.20 -4.97 30.47
CA ARG A 207 -21.56 -6.38 30.66
C ARG A 207 -20.58 -7.12 31.59
N MET A 208 -19.28 -6.82 31.49
CA MET A 208 -18.26 -7.34 32.39
C MET A 208 -18.38 -6.82 33.82
N ALA A 209 -18.59 -5.51 33.99
CA ALA A 209 -18.77 -4.88 35.32
C ALA A 209 -19.98 -5.45 36.08
N HIS A 210 -21.02 -5.90 35.36
CA HIS A 210 -22.18 -6.60 35.93
C HIS A 210 -21.94 -8.12 36.15
N GLY A 211 -20.69 -8.60 36.11
CA GLY A 211 -20.33 -10.01 36.38
C GLY A 211 -20.68 -11.02 35.27
N ASN A 212 -21.25 -10.61 34.14
CA ASN A 212 -21.82 -11.53 33.12
C ASN A 212 -20.77 -12.20 32.20
N VAL A 213 -19.47 -12.14 32.52
CA VAL A 213 -18.37 -12.59 31.63
C VAL A 213 -17.24 -13.29 32.37
N TYR A 214 -16.82 -12.75 33.52
CA TYR A 214 -15.78 -13.29 34.40
C TYR A 214 -16.27 -13.33 35.85
N ALA A 215 -15.71 -14.23 36.66
CA ALA A 215 -15.89 -14.20 38.11
C ALA A 215 -15.42 -12.83 38.69
N PRO A 216 -16.11 -12.26 39.69
CA PRO A 216 -15.89 -10.88 40.14
C PRO A 216 -14.43 -10.52 40.42
N GLU A 217 -13.71 -11.42 41.09
CA GLU A 217 -12.29 -11.33 41.47
C GLU A 217 -11.32 -11.01 40.30
N LYS A 218 -11.71 -11.31 39.05
CA LYS A 218 -10.87 -11.11 37.85
C LYS A 218 -11.34 -9.97 36.95
N VAL A 219 -12.47 -9.32 37.29
CA VAL A 219 -13.09 -8.30 36.43
C VAL A 219 -12.22 -7.05 36.34
N ASP A 220 -11.73 -6.52 37.46
CA ASP A 220 -11.02 -5.22 37.47
C ASP A 220 -9.66 -5.29 36.79
N ALA A 221 -8.89 -6.36 37.01
CA ALA A 221 -7.64 -6.61 36.29
C ALA A 221 -7.88 -6.75 34.77
N ALA A 222 -8.93 -7.48 34.37
CA ALA A 222 -9.27 -7.64 32.96
C ALA A 222 -9.71 -6.30 32.32
N LEU A 223 -10.54 -5.51 33.00
CA LEU A 223 -10.97 -4.17 32.58
C LEU A 223 -9.83 -3.15 32.50
N SER A 224 -8.78 -3.34 33.31
CA SER A 224 -7.62 -2.45 33.41
C SER A 224 -6.50 -2.78 32.44
N HIS A 225 -6.48 -3.97 31.83
CA HIS A 225 -5.49 -4.36 30.81
C HIS A 225 -6.13 -4.71 29.46
N TYR A 226 -6.68 -5.91 29.30
CA TYR A 226 -7.15 -6.40 28.01
C TYR A 226 -8.38 -5.63 27.50
N PHE A 227 -9.37 -5.39 28.37
CA PHE A 227 -10.67 -4.80 28.02
C PHE A 227 -10.70 -3.26 28.12
N ARG A 228 -9.57 -2.60 27.85
CA ARG A 228 -9.50 -1.14 27.64
C ARG A 228 -10.32 -0.76 26.40
N VAL A 229 -10.97 0.42 26.42
CA VAL A 229 -11.82 0.88 25.30
C VAL A 229 -11.03 0.98 23.98
N GLY A 230 -9.79 1.46 24.03
CA GLY A 230 -8.90 1.51 22.86
C GLY A 230 -8.63 0.12 22.27
N ASN A 231 -8.22 -0.83 23.11
CA ASN A 231 -7.94 -2.21 22.70
C ASN A 231 -9.17 -2.86 22.05
N LEU A 232 -10.33 -2.76 22.69
CA LEU A 232 -11.59 -3.32 22.17
C LEU A 232 -12.03 -2.66 20.86
N THR A 233 -11.75 -1.35 20.69
CA THR A 233 -12.05 -0.64 19.44
C THR A 233 -11.13 -1.11 18.30
N ALA A 234 -9.83 -1.24 18.56
CA ALA A 234 -8.86 -1.73 17.58
C ALA A 234 -9.10 -3.21 17.20
N LEU A 235 -9.44 -4.07 18.16
CA LEU A 235 -9.82 -5.47 17.89
C LEU A 235 -11.13 -5.56 17.07
N ARG A 236 -12.08 -4.66 17.31
CA ARG A 236 -13.33 -4.56 16.53
C ARG A 236 -13.06 -4.11 15.10
N GLU A 237 -12.18 -3.13 14.91
CA GLU A 237 -11.74 -2.67 13.59
C GLU A 237 -11.02 -3.80 12.82
N LEU A 238 -10.09 -4.51 13.45
CA LEU A 238 -9.44 -5.69 12.87
C LEU A 238 -10.44 -6.78 12.46
N ALA A 239 -11.44 -7.07 13.31
CA ALA A 239 -12.46 -8.07 12.98
C ALA A 239 -13.33 -7.65 11.79
N LEU A 240 -13.70 -6.37 11.70
CA LEU A 240 -14.46 -5.81 10.57
C LEU A 240 -13.64 -5.84 9.27
N LEU A 241 -12.38 -5.41 9.31
CA LEU A 241 -11.46 -5.44 8.16
C LEU A 241 -11.21 -6.86 7.66
N TRP A 242 -11.01 -7.81 8.57
CA TRP A 242 -10.79 -9.22 8.21
C TRP A 242 -12.02 -9.85 7.55
N VAL A 243 -13.23 -9.57 8.07
CA VAL A 243 -14.49 -10.02 7.45
C VAL A 243 -14.72 -9.36 6.09
N ALA A 244 -14.39 -8.08 5.93
CA ALA A 244 -14.49 -7.39 4.65
C ALA A 244 -13.59 -8.04 3.58
N GLY A 245 -12.32 -8.33 3.90
CA GLY A 245 -11.40 -9.01 2.97
C GLY A 245 -11.87 -10.41 2.56
N ARG A 246 -12.63 -11.12 3.41
CA ARG A 246 -13.29 -12.38 3.02
C ARG A 246 -14.41 -12.16 2.00
N VAL A 247 -15.20 -11.09 2.12
CA VAL A 247 -16.29 -10.81 1.17
C VAL A 247 -15.71 -10.59 -0.23
N ASP A 248 -14.59 -9.86 -0.33
CA ASP A 248 -13.85 -9.65 -1.58
C ASP A 248 -13.38 -10.99 -2.20
N GLU A 249 -12.78 -11.90 -1.42
CA GLU A 249 -12.38 -13.24 -1.87
C GLU A 249 -13.56 -14.12 -2.32
N ALA A 250 -14.67 -14.11 -1.57
CA ALA A 250 -15.85 -14.89 -1.89
C ALA A 250 -16.53 -14.39 -3.19
N LEU A 251 -16.58 -13.07 -3.39
CA LEU A 251 -17.03 -12.46 -4.64
C LEU A 251 -16.10 -12.82 -5.80
N HIS A 252 -14.78 -12.81 -5.61
CA HIS A 252 -13.81 -13.19 -6.64
C HIS A 252 -13.95 -14.66 -7.06
N ARG A 253 -14.17 -15.57 -6.09
CA ARG A 253 -14.43 -16.99 -6.35
C ARG A 253 -15.76 -17.22 -7.07
N TYR A 254 -16.84 -16.57 -6.61
CA TYR A 254 -18.15 -16.67 -7.27
C TYR A 254 -18.10 -16.19 -8.73
N ARG A 255 -17.41 -15.06 -9.00
CA ARG A 255 -17.23 -14.51 -10.36
C ARG A 255 -16.44 -15.46 -11.26
N SER A 256 -15.35 -16.05 -10.77
CA SER A 256 -14.52 -16.98 -11.56
C SER A 256 -15.22 -18.32 -11.83
N GLU A 257 -15.93 -18.89 -10.84
CA GLU A 257 -16.70 -20.14 -11.00
C GLU A 257 -17.91 -19.98 -11.95
N HIS A 258 -18.58 -18.83 -11.94
CA HIS A 258 -19.79 -18.59 -12.73
C HIS A 258 -19.51 -17.82 -14.04
N GLY A 259 -18.25 -17.50 -14.36
CA GLY A 259 -17.88 -16.77 -15.57
C GLY A 259 -18.47 -15.36 -15.68
N ILE A 260 -18.75 -14.71 -14.54
CA ILE A 260 -19.44 -13.42 -14.49
C ILE A 260 -18.43 -12.30 -14.77
N ALA A 261 -18.38 -11.87 -16.03
CA ALA A 261 -17.47 -10.82 -16.49
C ALA A 261 -17.77 -9.44 -15.87
N GLY A 262 -19.05 -9.17 -15.56
CA GLY A 262 -19.50 -7.90 -14.98
C GLY A 262 -18.77 -7.50 -13.71
N VAL A 263 -18.47 -6.22 -13.59
CA VAL A 263 -17.74 -5.62 -12.46
C VAL A 263 -18.74 -5.28 -11.33
N TRP A 264 -18.40 -5.59 -10.08
CA TRP A 264 -19.24 -5.24 -8.94
C TRP A 264 -18.75 -3.91 -8.33
N GLU A 265 -19.60 -2.89 -8.36
CA GLU A 265 -19.26 -1.46 -8.15
C GLU A 265 -19.05 -1.06 -6.66
N THR A 266 -18.12 -1.67 -5.93
CA THR A 266 -17.76 -1.23 -4.57
C THR A 266 -16.49 -0.39 -4.48
N ARG A 267 -15.61 -0.43 -5.49
CA ARG A 267 -14.48 0.50 -5.68
C ARG A 267 -14.40 0.91 -7.14
N GLU A 268 -14.31 2.21 -7.40
CA GLU A 268 -14.07 2.72 -8.74
C GLU A 268 -12.62 2.46 -9.14
N ARG A 269 -12.40 1.68 -10.21
CA ARG A 269 -11.07 1.43 -10.74
C ARG A 269 -10.96 2.06 -12.12
N VAL A 270 -10.30 3.20 -12.18
CA VAL A 270 -10.31 4.11 -13.34
C VAL A 270 -9.02 3.96 -14.12
N VAL A 271 -9.12 3.43 -15.34
CA VAL A 271 -8.00 3.36 -16.29
C VAL A 271 -7.98 4.62 -17.15
N VAL A 272 -6.84 5.31 -17.23
CA VAL A 272 -6.62 6.45 -18.14
C VAL A 272 -5.60 6.10 -19.23
N ALA A 273 -6.02 6.23 -20.49
CA ALA A 273 -5.16 5.95 -21.64
C ALA A 273 -4.26 7.15 -21.98
N LEU A 274 -2.94 6.95 -21.96
CA LEU A 274 -1.95 7.99 -22.25
C LEU A 274 -1.35 7.82 -23.66
N THR A 275 -1.60 8.82 -24.50
CA THR A 275 -1.02 8.94 -25.85
C THR A 275 0.40 9.51 -25.86
N GLY A 276 0.86 10.08 -24.73
CA GLY A 276 2.10 10.86 -24.64
C GLY A 276 2.02 12.25 -25.27
N GLY A 277 0.81 12.73 -25.59
CA GLY A 277 0.54 14.10 -25.99
C GLY A 277 0.21 15.01 -24.79
N PRO A 278 0.17 16.35 -24.99
CA PRO A 278 -0.12 17.33 -23.92
C PRO A 278 -1.53 17.24 -23.32
N GLU A 279 -2.40 16.42 -23.90
CA GLU A 279 -3.71 16.07 -23.34
C GLU A 279 -3.65 15.23 -22.06
N GLY A 280 -2.61 14.41 -21.86
CA GLY A 280 -2.56 13.40 -20.80
C GLY A 280 -2.73 14.00 -19.40
N ASP A 281 -2.12 15.15 -19.13
CA ASP A 281 -2.24 15.88 -17.86
C ASP A 281 -3.69 16.23 -17.49
N THR A 282 -4.52 16.56 -18.50
CA THR A 282 -5.95 16.86 -18.31
C THR A 282 -6.75 15.57 -18.10
N LEU A 283 -6.39 14.49 -18.80
CA LEU A 283 -7.02 13.17 -18.64
C LEU A 283 -6.76 12.61 -17.24
N ILE A 284 -5.50 12.64 -16.77
CA ILE A 284 -5.09 12.17 -15.45
C ILE A 284 -5.85 12.91 -14.34
N ARG A 285 -5.89 14.25 -14.36
CA ARG A 285 -6.62 15.05 -13.36
C ARG A 285 -8.15 14.87 -13.44
N ARG A 286 -8.68 14.34 -14.54
CA ARG A 286 -10.11 13.99 -14.64
C ARG A 286 -10.37 12.56 -14.16
N ALA A 287 -9.46 11.62 -14.46
CA ALA A 287 -9.48 10.26 -13.95
C ALA A 287 -9.32 10.18 -12.43
N ALA A 288 -8.39 10.95 -11.84
CA ALA A 288 -8.25 11.07 -10.38
C ALA A 288 -9.57 11.53 -9.73
N ARG A 289 -10.19 12.61 -10.22
CA ARG A 289 -11.52 13.07 -9.76
C ARG A 289 -12.70 12.13 -10.06
N ILE A 290 -12.48 11.05 -10.81
CA ILE A 290 -13.44 9.96 -10.95
C ILE A 290 -13.17 8.94 -9.84
N ALA A 291 -11.91 8.49 -9.66
CA ALA A 291 -11.52 7.56 -8.60
C ALA A 291 -11.82 8.11 -7.20
N ASP A 292 -11.50 9.37 -6.93
CA ASP A 292 -11.72 10.07 -5.65
C ASP A 292 -13.21 10.18 -5.24
N ARG A 293 -14.16 9.93 -6.16
CA ARG A 293 -15.60 9.97 -5.84
C ARG A 293 -16.10 8.71 -5.14
N ALA A 294 -15.36 7.60 -5.20
CA ALA A 294 -15.61 6.41 -4.40
C ALA A 294 -14.55 6.29 -3.29
N ALA A 295 -14.98 5.87 -2.10
CA ALA A 295 -14.06 5.69 -0.97
C ALA A 295 -13.08 4.54 -1.25
N GLY A 296 -11.84 4.87 -1.59
CA GLY A 296 -10.80 3.91 -1.96
C GLY A 296 -10.85 3.47 -3.42
N GLY A 297 -11.14 4.39 -4.35
CA GLY A 297 -10.98 4.15 -5.78
C GLY A 297 -9.50 4.11 -6.23
N ASP A 298 -9.21 3.31 -7.25
CA ASP A 298 -7.89 3.11 -7.83
C ASP A 298 -7.72 3.91 -9.13
N LEU A 299 -6.56 4.56 -9.30
CA LEU A 299 -6.16 5.21 -10.55
C LEU A 299 -5.04 4.41 -11.24
N LEU A 300 -5.29 3.97 -12.48
CA LEU A 300 -4.28 3.30 -13.31
C LEU A 300 -4.08 4.10 -14.60
N ALA A 301 -2.85 4.45 -14.93
CA ALA A 301 -2.51 5.07 -16.20
C ALA A 301 -1.80 4.06 -17.10
N VAL A 302 -2.26 3.92 -18.34
CA VAL A 302 -1.69 2.96 -19.31
C VAL A 302 -1.22 3.66 -20.57
N HIS A 303 0.04 3.44 -20.94
CA HIS A 303 0.58 3.80 -22.24
C HIS A 303 0.72 2.54 -23.11
N ILE A 304 0.30 2.62 -24.38
CA ILE A 304 0.49 1.52 -25.33
C ILE A 304 1.59 1.85 -26.33
N ALA A 305 2.73 1.21 -26.13
CA ALA A 305 3.86 1.24 -27.04
C ALA A 305 3.58 0.33 -28.24
N ARG A 306 3.56 0.87 -29.45
CA ARG A 306 3.39 0.08 -30.67
C ARG A 306 4.73 -0.51 -31.12
N SER A 307 4.72 -1.77 -31.53
CA SER A 307 5.92 -2.52 -31.94
C SER A 307 6.60 -1.99 -33.21
N ASP A 308 5.96 -1.05 -33.90
CA ASP A 308 6.53 -0.30 -35.02
C ASP A 308 7.41 0.89 -34.62
N GLY A 309 7.39 1.32 -33.34
CA GLY A 309 8.18 2.44 -32.83
C GLY A 309 7.81 3.81 -33.42
N LEU A 310 6.67 3.90 -34.13
CA LEU A 310 6.29 5.06 -34.94
C LEU A 310 5.10 5.83 -34.35
N ALA A 311 4.99 5.88 -33.02
CA ALA A 311 4.01 6.70 -32.31
C ALA A 311 4.32 8.21 -32.48
N THR A 312 3.92 8.77 -33.63
CA THR A 312 4.23 10.14 -34.10
C THR A 312 3.59 11.30 -33.31
N GLY A 313 3.45 11.14 -32.00
CA GLY A 313 2.91 12.14 -31.08
C GLY A 313 3.27 11.91 -29.60
N SER A 314 3.96 10.82 -29.27
CA SER A 314 4.36 10.50 -27.90
C SER A 314 5.72 11.14 -27.59
N SER A 315 5.73 12.20 -26.78
CA SER A 315 6.99 12.75 -26.26
C SER A 315 7.42 11.93 -25.04
N PRO A 316 8.62 11.31 -25.02
CA PRO A 316 9.11 10.57 -23.85
C PRO A 316 9.15 11.45 -22.59
N ALA A 317 9.49 12.74 -22.74
CA ALA A 317 9.47 13.72 -21.66
C ALA A 317 8.05 14.07 -21.17
N ALA A 318 7.04 14.00 -22.04
CA ALA A 318 5.65 14.16 -21.62
C ALA A 318 5.14 12.93 -20.87
N LEU A 319 5.46 11.72 -21.34
CA LEU A 319 5.14 10.47 -20.63
C LEU A 319 5.80 10.40 -19.25
N ALA A 320 7.06 10.85 -19.12
CA ALA A 320 7.74 10.92 -17.84
C ALA A 320 7.03 11.85 -16.83
N ARG A 321 6.67 13.08 -17.24
CA ARG A 321 5.89 14.00 -16.39
C ARG A 321 4.48 13.48 -16.08
N GLN A 322 3.86 12.78 -17.03
CA GLN A 322 2.52 12.20 -16.84
C GLN A 322 2.55 11.03 -15.86
N ARG A 323 3.59 10.20 -15.90
CA ARG A 323 3.86 9.17 -14.89
C ARG A 323 4.03 9.79 -13.50
N GLU A 324 4.89 10.80 -13.37
CA GLU A 324 5.13 11.50 -12.09
C GLU A 324 3.84 12.16 -11.54
N LEU A 325 2.98 12.69 -12.43
CA LEU A 325 1.67 13.23 -12.04
C LEU A 325 0.71 12.13 -11.53
N VAL A 326 0.73 10.93 -12.12
CA VAL A 326 -0.08 9.78 -11.69
C VAL A 326 0.39 9.27 -10.33
N GLU A 327 1.71 9.07 -10.17
CA GLU A 327 2.32 8.61 -8.92
C GLU A 327 2.06 9.60 -7.76
N ARG A 328 2.13 10.92 -8.01
CA ARG A 328 1.75 11.96 -7.03
C ARG A 328 0.27 11.99 -6.65
N LEU A 329 -0.60 11.42 -7.49
CA LEU A 329 -2.04 11.29 -7.23
C LEU A 329 -2.39 9.90 -6.65
N GLY A 330 -1.39 9.13 -6.20
CA GLY A 330 -1.58 7.79 -5.63
C GLY A 330 -1.89 6.69 -6.64
N GLY A 331 -1.83 6.99 -7.95
CA GLY A 331 -2.09 6.02 -9.01
C GLY A 331 -0.85 5.24 -9.47
N SER A 332 -1.08 4.18 -10.24
CA SER A 332 -0.02 3.36 -10.85
C SER A 332 0.14 3.63 -12.35
N TYR A 333 1.36 3.52 -12.89
CA TYR A 333 1.66 3.71 -14.31
C TYR A 333 2.14 2.41 -14.96
N HIS A 334 1.54 2.06 -16.10
CA HIS A 334 1.77 0.84 -16.85
C HIS A 334 2.13 1.13 -18.31
N SER A 335 3.01 0.30 -18.90
CA SER A 335 3.40 0.41 -20.30
C SER A 335 3.25 -0.95 -20.98
N VAL A 336 2.24 -1.07 -21.84
CA VAL A 336 1.89 -2.31 -22.54
C VAL A 336 2.38 -2.23 -23.99
N VAL A 337 2.89 -3.33 -24.54
CA VAL A 337 3.27 -3.40 -25.96
C VAL A 337 2.12 -3.99 -26.77
N GLY A 338 1.63 -3.27 -27.78
CA GLY A 338 0.48 -3.73 -28.58
C GLY A 338 0.40 -3.07 -29.96
N ASP A 339 0.19 -3.89 -31.00
CA ASP A 339 0.08 -3.40 -32.38
C ASP A 339 -1.25 -2.67 -32.65
N ASP A 340 -2.36 -3.11 -32.05
CA ASP A 340 -3.63 -2.39 -32.02
C ASP A 340 -3.90 -1.80 -30.63
N VAL A 341 -3.83 -0.47 -30.57
CA VAL A 341 -4.01 0.32 -29.35
C VAL A 341 -5.42 0.17 -28.77
N ALA A 342 -6.46 0.05 -29.61
CA ALA A 342 -7.83 -0.03 -29.10
C ALA A 342 -8.08 -1.38 -28.40
N THR A 343 -7.64 -2.47 -29.02
CA THR A 343 -7.75 -3.83 -28.45
C THR A 343 -6.91 -3.95 -27.17
N ALA A 344 -5.63 -3.58 -27.21
CA ALA A 344 -4.75 -3.72 -26.05
C ALA A 344 -5.14 -2.80 -24.87
N LEU A 345 -5.79 -1.65 -25.11
CA LEU A 345 -6.36 -0.80 -24.04
C LEU A 345 -7.52 -1.50 -23.32
N VAL A 346 -8.40 -2.13 -24.09
CA VAL A 346 -9.57 -2.84 -23.56
C VAL A 346 -9.16 -4.14 -22.86
N GLU A 347 -8.21 -4.89 -23.43
CA GLU A 347 -7.63 -6.08 -22.79
C GLU A 347 -6.95 -5.74 -21.46
N PHE A 348 -6.17 -4.65 -21.40
CA PHE A 348 -5.59 -4.16 -20.14
C PHE A 348 -6.68 -3.73 -19.14
N ALA A 349 -7.70 -3.00 -19.59
CA ALA A 349 -8.79 -2.56 -18.72
C ALA A 349 -9.60 -3.72 -18.13
N HIS A 350 -9.85 -4.79 -18.91
CA HIS A 350 -10.47 -6.01 -18.39
C HIS A 350 -9.55 -6.78 -17.45
N ALA A 351 -8.26 -6.93 -17.77
CA ALA A 351 -7.29 -7.63 -16.92
C ALA A 351 -7.18 -6.97 -15.53
N GLU A 352 -7.14 -5.64 -15.49
CA GLU A 352 -7.10 -4.85 -14.25
C GLU A 352 -8.47 -4.72 -13.55
N ASN A 353 -9.56 -5.25 -14.12
CA ASN A 353 -10.95 -5.10 -13.62
C ASN A 353 -11.37 -3.63 -13.47
N ALA A 354 -11.11 -2.81 -14.48
CA ALA A 354 -11.51 -1.41 -14.50
C ALA A 354 -13.04 -1.25 -14.55
N THR A 355 -13.60 -0.33 -13.75
CA THR A 355 -15.00 0.13 -13.89
C THR A 355 -15.12 1.14 -15.02
N GLN A 356 -14.10 2.01 -15.19
CA GLN A 356 -14.15 3.12 -16.14
C GLN A 356 -12.87 3.25 -16.97
N LEU A 357 -13.01 3.63 -18.24
CA LEU A 357 -11.91 3.86 -19.17
C LEU A 357 -11.93 5.30 -19.71
N VAL A 358 -11.01 6.15 -19.24
CA VAL A 358 -10.89 7.56 -19.61
C VAL A 358 -10.02 7.71 -20.86
N LEU A 359 -10.61 8.21 -21.94
CA LEU A 359 -9.97 8.39 -23.24
C LEU A 359 -10.03 9.86 -23.72
N GLY A 360 -8.95 10.36 -24.32
CA GLY A 360 -8.96 11.66 -24.98
C GLY A 360 -9.66 11.64 -26.35
N THR A 361 -10.40 12.70 -26.69
CA THR A 361 -11.03 12.82 -28.02
C THR A 361 -10.00 12.96 -29.15
N SER A 362 -10.13 12.14 -30.20
CA SER A 362 -9.13 12.06 -31.28
C SER A 362 -9.21 13.21 -32.29
N ARG A 363 -8.05 13.73 -32.71
CA ARG A 363 -7.88 14.91 -33.59
C ARG A 363 -8.14 14.64 -35.10
N ARG A 364 -8.99 13.66 -35.47
CA ARG A 364 -9.19 13.24 -36.88
C ARG A 364 -10.20 14.11 -37.63
N THR A 365 -9.86 14.47 -38.87
CA THR A 365 -10.75 15.17 -39.81
C THR A 365 -11.87 14.26 -40.32
N ARG A 366 -12.95 14.84 -40.87
CA ARG A 366 -14.10 14.09 -41.42
C ARG A 366 -13.69 13.13 -42.57
N LEU A 367 -12.70 13.51 -43.39
CA LEU A 367 -12.22 12.69 -44.51
C LEU A 367 -11.40 11.48 -44.06
N GLU A 368 -10.53 11.64 -43.05
CA GLU A 368 -9.73 10.53 -42.50
C GLU A 368 -10.60 9.42 -41.88
N ARG A 369 -11.73 9.82 -41.28
CA ARG A 369 -12.73 8.91 -40.69
C ARG A 369 -13.39 8.00 -41.72
N PHE A 370 -13.51 8.45 -42.96
CA PHE A 370 -14.08 7.67 -44.06
C PHE A 370 -13.07 6.66 -44.65
N VAL A 371 -11.79 7.04 -44.73
CA VAL A 371 -10.74 6.24 -45.40
C VAL A 371 -10.04 5.25 -44.48
N THR A 372 -9.93 5.54 -43.17
CA THR A 372 -9.15 4.71 -42.22
C THR A 372 -9.99 3.88 -41.25
N GLY A 373 -11.32 3.91 -41.39
CA GLY A 373 -12.24 3.21 -40.50
C GLY A 373 -12.37 3.85 -39.12
N ARG A 374 -12.96 3.09 -38.19
CA ARG A 374 -13.31 3.53 -36.83
C ARG A 374 -12.11 4.07 -36.04
N GLY A 375 -12.37 5.05 -35.17
CA GLY A 375 -11.35 5.64 -34.30
C GLY A 375 -11.03 4.77 -33.08
N ILE A 376 -9.89 4.99 -32.42
CA ILE A 376 -9.49 4.23 -31.21
C ILE A 376 -10.60 4.26 -30.14
N GLY A 377 -11.19 5.43 -29.87
CA GLY A 377 -12.31 5.53 -28.93
C GLY A 377 -13.61 4.86 -29.40
N GLU A 378 -13.88 4.83 -30.71
CA GLU A 378 -15.07 4.15 -31.25
C GLU A 378 -14.91 2.63 -31.22
N THR A 379 -13.70 2.13 -31.50
CA THR A 379 -13.35 0.71 -31.34
C THR A 379 -13.29 0.29 -29.87
N ALA A 380 -12.84 1.16 -28.96
CA ALA A 380 -12.86 0.92 -27.52
C ALA A 380 -14.29 0.83 -26.99
N VAL A 381 -15.17 1.80 -27.29
CA VAL A 381 -16.61 1.77 -26.94
C VAL A 381 -17.29 0.51 -27.50
N ALA A 382 -16.95 0.11 -28.73
CA ALA A 382 -17.52 -1.09 -29.34
C ALA A 382 -16.99 -2.43 -28.76
N ARG A 383 -16.00 -2.39 -27.86
CA ARG A 383 -15.35 -3.58 -27.27
C ARG A 383 -15.30 -3.58 -25.74
N SER A 384 -15.59 -2.46 -25.08
CA SER A 384 -15.44 -2.29 -23.64
C SER A 384 -16.39 -3.12 -22.79
N GLY A 385 -17.46 -3.66 -23.38
CA GLY A 385 -18.48 -4.44 -22.66
C GLY A 385 -19.08 -3.60 -21.54
N ASP A 386 -18.90 -4.08 -20.31
CA ASP A 386 -19.41 -3.46 -19.08
C ASP A 386 -18.53 -2.30 -18.54
N ILE A 387 -17.45 -1.92 -19.24
CA ILE A 387 -16.55 -0.82 -18.81
C ILE A 387 -17.02 0.53 -19.37
N ASP A 388 -17.19 1.51 -18.49
CA ASP A 388 -17.73 2.84 -18.81
C ASP A 388 -16.68 3.76 -19.49
N VAL A 389 -16.79 3.92 -20.81
CA VAL A 389 -15.79 4.66 -21.61
C VAL A 389 -16.05 6.18 -21.61
N HIS A 390 -15.28 6.89 -20.80
CA HIS A 390 -15.36 8.33 -20.62
C HIS A 390 -14.51 9.10 -21.65
N MET A 391 -15.17 9.59 -22.70
CA MET A 391 -14.54 10.45 -23.72
C MET A 391 -14.39 11.89 -23.23
N VAL A 392 -13.16 12.34 -22.98
CA VAL A 392 -12.85 13.67 -22.45
C VAL A 392 -12.45 14.63 -23.56
N THR A 393 -13.24 15.69 -23.71
CA THR A 393 -12.90 16.87 -24.50
C THR A 393 -11.90 17.76 -23.75
N HIS A 394 -10.92 18.29 -24.48
CA HIS A 394 -9.92 19.22 -23.98
C HIS A 394 -9.93 20.51 -24.81
N GLU A 395 -9.45 21.64 -24.27
CA GLU A 395 -9.50 22.97 -24.93
C GLU A 395 -8.84 23.01 -26.32
N ARG A 396 -7.92 22.08 -26.61
CA ARG A 396 -7.25 21.96 -27.92
C ARG A 396 -7.98 21.07 -28.94
N ALA A 397 -9.23 20.67 -28.67
CA ALA A 397 -10.01 19.76 -29.53
C ALA A 397 -10.51 20.39 -30.85
N GLY A 398 -10.53 21.73 -30.95
CA GLY A 398 -10.93 22.46 -32.16
C GLY A 398 -9.79 22.94 -33.06
N GLY A 399 -8.53 22.69 -32.69
CA GLY A 399 -7.35 23.25 -33.37
C GLY A 399 -7.00 22.57 -34.69
N GLY A 400 -7.75 22.88 -35.76
CA GLY A 400 -7.44 22.42 -37.12
C GLY A 400 -6.08 22.93 -37.62
N ARG A 401 -5.06 22.07 -37.61
CA ARG A 401 -3.79 22.28 -38.32
C ARG A 401 -3.59 21.18 -39.37
N LEU A 402 -2.95 21.57 -40.47
CA LEU A 402 -2.75 20.77 -41.69
C LEU A 402 -2.09 19.40 -41.39
N PRO A 403 -2.36 18.37 -42.22
CA PRO A 403 -2.15 16.98 -41.83
C PRO A 403 -0.66 16.61 -41.67
N PRO A 404 -0.26 15.98 -40.55
CA PRO A 404 1.01 15.28 -40.47
C PRO A 404 0.92 14.00 -41.33
N SER A 405 1.56 14.02 -42.48
CA SER A 405 1.53 12.90 -43.43
C SER A 405 1.98 11.59 -42.78
N ARG A 406 1.22 10.49 -42.97
CA ARG A 406 1.79 9.13 -42.94
C ARG A 406 2.99 9.07 -43.90
N ARG A 407 4.21 9.19 -43.38
CA ARG A 407 5.44 8.87 -44.11
C ARG A 407 5.67 7.37 -43.92
N ARG A 408 5.16 6.51 -44.82
CA ARG A 408 5.73 6.23 -46.16
C ARG A 408 7.23 6.05 -46.03
N THR A 409 7.67 4.81 -46.20
CA THR A 409 9.05 4.30 -46.02
C THR A 409 10.05 4.82 -47.07
N LEU A 410 9.60 5.67 -47.99
CA LEU A 410 10.39 6.36 -49.00
C LEU A 410 9.99 7.84 -48.97
N SER A 411 10.94 8.76 -49.18
CA SER A 411 10.62 10.19 -49.25
C SER A 411 9.63 10.46 -50.39
N THR A 412 8.82 11.51 -50.26
CA THR A 412 7.83 11.88 -51.29
C THR A 412 8.49 12.12 -52.66
N ALA A 413 9.72 12.63 -52.66
CA ALA A 413 10.55 12.71 -53.86
C ALA A 413 10.82 11.34 -54.48
N ARG A 414 11.28 10.33 -53.72
CA ARG A 414 11.53 8.97 -54.24
C ARG A 414 10.26 8.22 -54.66
N LEU A 415 9.13 8.47 -54.00
CA LEU A 415 7.85 7.82 -54.34
C LEU A 415 7.34 8.22 -55.73
N ILE A 416 7.64 9.44 -56.18
CA ILE A 416 7.25 9.94 -57.51
C ILE A 416 8.41 9.79 -58.49
N ALA A 417 9.62 10.20 -58.11
CA ALA A 417 10.81 10.12 -58.97
C ALA A 417 11.21 8.69 -59.31
N GLY A 418 10.95 7.70 -58.44
CA GLY A 418 11.22 6.29 -58.73
C GLY A 418 10.43 5.76 -59.93
N PRO A 419 9.08 5.77 -59.88
CA PRO A 419 8.24 5.37 -61.02
C PRO A 419 8.45 6.25 -62.26
N VAL A 420 8.64 7.56 -62.08
CA VAL A 420 8.94 8.47 -63.20
C VAL A 420 10.29 8.14 -63.85
N ALA A 421 11.34 7.85 -63.08
CA ALA A 421 12.62 7.38 -63.63
C ALA A 421 12.49 6.00 -64.29
N GLY A 422 11.64 5.11 -63.75
CA GLY A 422 11.30 3.84 -64.37
C GLY A 422 10.60 3.98 -65.73
N LEU A 423 9.86 5.06 -65.96
CA LEU A 423 9.30 5.36 -67.27
C LEU A 423 10.31 6.07 -68.18
N LEU A 424 11.00 7.09 -67.68
CA LEU A 424 11.84 7.97 -68.49
C LEU A 424 13.21 7.39 -68.87
N LEU A 425 13.87 6.64 -67.98
CA LEU A 425 15.22 6.13 -68.26
C LEU A 425 15.24 5.04 -69.36
N PRO A 426 14.31 4.06 -69.41
CA PRO A 426 14.24 3.14 -70.55
C PRO A 426 13.90 3.86 -71.86
N VAL A 427 13.04 4.89 -71.84
CA VAL A 427 12.74 5.71 -73.03
C VAL A 427 13.97 6.48 -73.49
N ALA A 428 14.71 7.13 -72.59
CA ALA A 428 15.95 7.83 -72.92
C ALA A 428 17.02 6.87 -73.49
N LEU A 429 17.16 5.68 -72.88
CA LEU A 429 18.05 4.63 -73.41
C LEU A 429 17.62 4.18 -74.81
N THR A 430 16.32 4.08 -75.08
CA THR A 430 15.79 3.75 -76.42
C THR A 430 16.31 4.73 -77.46
N PHE A 431 16.21 6.04 -77.25
CA PHE A 431 16.70 7.05 -78.20
C PHE A 431 18.23 6.98 -78.42
N VAL A 432 19.01 6.68 -77.38
CA VAL A 432 20.46 6.52 -77.50
C VAL A 432 20.82 5.28 -78.32
N LEU A 433 20.15 4.15 -78.08
CA LEU A 433 20.35 2.92 -78.85
C LEU A 433 19.82 3.04 -80.29
N ASP A 434 18.74 3.81 -80.50
CA ASP A 434 18.16 4.09 -81.82
C ASP A 434 19.15 4.82 -82.74
N GLY A 435 19.85 5.83 -82.19
CA GLY A 435 20.94 6.53 -82.89
C GLY A 435 22.21 5.69 -83.11
N LEU A 436 22.33 4.54 -82.45
CA LEU A 436 23.45 3.59 -82.57
C LEU A 436 23.07 2.31 -83.35
N ARG A 437 21.87 2.26 -83.96
CA ARG A 437 21.36 1.11 -84.73
C ARG A 437 22.40 0.54 -85.68
N GLY A 438 22.62 -0.77 -85.60
CA GLY A 438 23.57 -1.51 -86.44
C GLY A 438 25.01 -1.55 -85.91
N SER A 439 25.36 -0.79 -84.87
CA SER A 439 26.68 -0.89 -84.21
C SER A 439 26.70 -1.88 -83.03
N LEU A 440 25.55 -2.10 -82.40
CA LEU A 440 25.36 -3.02 -81.28
C LEU A 440 24.52 -4.23 -81.71
N ASN A 441 24.64 -5.33 -80.96
CA ASN A 441 23.80 -6.50 -81.13
C ASN A 441 22.67 -6.53 -80.09
N LEU A 442 21.59 -7.25 -80.41
CA LEU A 442 20.39 -7.37 -79.57
C LEU A 442 20.70 -7.83 -78.13
N THR A 443 21.75 -8.63 -77.94
CA THR A 443 22.21 -9.09 -76.63
C THR A 443 22.76 -7.92 -75.79
N SER A 444 23.60 -7.07 -76.36
CA SER A 444 24.13 -5.87 -75.70
C SER A 444 23.02 -4.87 -75.37
N GLU A 445 22.09 -4.64 -76.29
CA GLU A 445 20.92 -3.77 -76.08
C GLU A 445 20.07 -4.29 -74.90
N SER A 446 19.77 -5.59 -74.88
CA SER A 446 19.01 -6.25 -73.80
C SER A 446 19.70 -6.14 -72.44
N LEU A 447 21.03 -6.28 -72.37
CA LEU A 447 21.80 -6.14 -71.14
C LEU A 447 21.83 -4.70 -70.62
N LEU A 448 21.85 -3.70 -71.51
CA LEU A 448 21.78 -2.28 -71.13
C LEU A 448 20.41 -1.94 -70.51
N TYR A 449 19.30 -2.41 -71.11
CA TYR A 449 17.98 -2.28 -70.50
C TYR A 449 17.91 -2.95 -69.11
N LEU A 450 18.51 -4.15 -68.97
CA LEU A 450 18.54 -4.85 -67.68
C LEU A 450 19.29 -4.04 -66.62
N MET A 451 20.45 -3.47 -66.97
CA MET A 451 21.21 -2.58 -66.08
C MET A 451 20.40 -1.35 -65.66
N THR A 452 19.66 -0.72 -66.58
CA THR A 452 18.77 0.41 -66.25
C THR A 452 17.65 0.02 -65.30
N VAL A 453 17.00 -1.13 -65.50
CA VAL A 453 15.96 -1.65 -64.60
C VAL A 453 16.51 -1.89 -63.18
N VAL A 454 17.71 -2.47 -63.07
CA VAL A 454 18.40 -2.69 -61.78
C VAL A 454 18.73 -1.35 -61.10
N GLY A 455 19.25 -0.37 -61.84
CA GLY A 455 19.54 0.97 -61.32
C GLY A 455 18.30 1.67 -60.76
N VAL A 456 17.18 1.62 -61.48
CA VAL A 456 15.89 2.15 -61.01
C VAL A 456 15.37 1.39 -59.78
N ALA A 457 15.52 0.06 -59.74
CA ALA A 457 15.11 -0.75 -58.59
C ALA A 457 15.85 -0.36 -57.30
N CYS A 458 17.17 -0.12 -57.39
CA CYS A 458 17.99 0.30 -56.25
C CYS A 458 17.60 1.67 -55.68
N VAL A 459 17.17 2.62 -56.53
CA VAL A 459 16.82 3.99 -56.10
C VAL A 459 15.35 4.14 -55.70
N GLY A 460 14.45 3.50 -56.45
CA GLY A 460 12.99 3.68 -56.36
C GLY A 460 12.22 2.50 -55.76
N GLY A 461 12.88 1.38 -55.45
CA GLY A 461 12.25 0.19 -54.87
C GLY A 461 11.31 -0.56 -55.83
N VAL A 462 10.54 -1.51 -55.28
CA VAL A 462 9.81 -2.56 -56.03
C VAL A 462 8.86 -2.00 -57.10
N ALA A 463 8.03 -1.00 -56.75
CA ALA A 463 7.08 -0.42 -57.71
C ALA A 463 7.79 0.24 -58.92
N SER A 464 8.93 0.88 -58.67
CA SER A 464 9.74 1.51 -59.71
C SER A 464 10.43 0.47 -60.60
N ALA A 465 10.89 -0.64 -60.01
CA ALA A 465 11.45 -1.78 -60.74
C ALA A 465 10.43 -2.42 -61.69
N VAL A 466 9.18 -2.60 -61.24
CA VAL A 466 8.09 -3.14 -62.07
C VAL A 466 7.81 -2.22 -63.25
N VAL A 467 7.61 -0.91 -63.01
CA VAL A 467 7.39 0.08 -64.08
C VAL A 467 8.56 0.10 -65.07
N ALA A 468 9.80 0.06 -64.58
CA ALA A 468 10.98 0.01 -65.44
C ALA A 468 11.03 -1.26 -66.29
N SER A 469 10.76 -2.44 -65.70
CA SER A 469 10.79 -3.72 -66.43
C SER A 469 9.74 -3.81 -67.54
N LEU A 470 8.52 -3.34 -67.28
CA LEU A 470 7.44 -3.29 -68.28
C LEU A 470 7.78 -2.31 -69.41
N THR A 471 8.24 -1.11 -69.05
CA THR A 471 8.61 -0.07 -70.03
C THR A 471 9.78 -0.53 -70.91
N ALA A 472 10.83 -1.09 -70.30
CA ALA A 472 11.98 -1.65 -71.02
C ALA A 472 11.57 -2.81 -71.96
N SER A 473 10.74 -3.76 -71.49
CA SER A 473 10.31 -4.89 -72.31
C SER A 473 9.47 -4.48 -73.51
N LEU A 474 8.58 -3.48 -73.36
CA LEU A 474 7.76 -2.96 -74.47
C LEU A 474 8.60 -2.22 -75.51
N LEU A 475 9.55 -1.40 -75.06
CA LEU A 475 10.44 -0.64 -75.96
C LEU A 475 11.40 -1.57 -76.70
N LEU A 476 11.99 -2.55 -76.00
CA LEU A 476 12.84 -3.57 -76.61
C LEU A 476 12.09 -4.35 -77.71
N ASN A 477 10.86 -4.79 -77.43
CA ASN A 477 10.04 -5.52 -78.41
C ASN A 477 9.68 -4.67 -79.63
N TYR A 478 9.31 -3.40 -79.46
CA TYR A 478 8.89 -2.56 -80.58
C TYR A 478 10.05 -2.05 -81.45
N TYR A 479 11.19 -1.70 -80.85
CA TYR A 479 12.29 -1.02 -81.55
C TYR A 479 13.37 -1.96 -82.10
N PHE A 480 13.69 -3.06 -81.39
CA PHE A 480 14.90 -3.85 -81.64
C PHE A 480 14.63 -5.32 -82.03
N ILE A 481 13.45 -5.87 -81.71
CA ILE A 481 13.09 -7.24 -82.08
C ILE A 481 12.41 -7.25 -83.46
N PRO A 482 12.95 -7.96 -84.48
CA PRO A 482 12.32 -8.07 -85.79
C PRO A 482 11.01 -8.89 -85.73
N PRO A 483 9.95 -8.52 -86.47
CA PRO A 483 9.79 -7.33 -87.29
C PRO A 483 9.56 -6.05 -86.46
N VAL A 484 10.49 -5.10 -86.57
CA VAL A 484 10.48 -3.84 -85.83
C VAL A 484 9.29 -2.95 -86.22
N GLY A 485 8.83 -2.12 -85.28
CA GLY A 485 7.66 -1.26 -85.45
C GLY A 485 6.31 -1.97 -85.28
N ARG A 486 6.29 -3.21 -84.76
CA ARG A 486 5.08 -3.97 -84.42
C ARG A 486 5.29 -4.68 -83.08
N PHE A 487 4.24 -4.76 -82.25
CA PHE A 487 4.28 -5.53 -81.01
C PHE A 487 4.05 -7.02 -81.31
N THR A 488 5.05 -7.86 -81.05
CA THR A 488 5.08 -9.31 -81.34
C THR A 488 5.06 -10.15 -80.06
N ILE A 489 4.13 -9.83 -79.16
CA ILE A 489 4.00 -10.45 -77.82
C ILE A 489 3.75 -11.98 -77.90
N ALA A 490 3.25 -12.49 -79.04
CA ALA A 490 2.91 -13.89 -79.23
C ALA A 490 4.09 -14.85 -79.52
N GLU A 491 5.30 -14.34 -79.74
CA GLU A 491 6.47 -15.20 -80.01
C GLU A 491 7.09 -15.75 -78.71
N PRO A 492 7.46 -17.05 -78.64
CA PRO A 492 7.99 -17.67 -77.42
C PRO A 492 9.23 -16.96 -76.83
N ASN A 493 10.09 -16.42 -77.70
CA ASN A 493 11.31 -15.70 -77.29
C ASN A 493 11.00 -14.37 -76.58
N ASN A 494 9.91 -13.69 -76.96
CA ASN A 494 9.52 -12.41 -76.38
C ASN A 494 8.86 -12.61 -75.01
N ILE A 495 8.10 -13.70 -74.84
CA ILE A 495 7.60 -14.16 -73.55
C ILE A 495 8.77 -14.52 -72.62
N LEU A 496 9.77 -15.25 -73.12
CA LEU A 496 10.96 -15.59 -72.33
C LEU A 496 11.72 -14.34 -71.85
N ALA A 497 11.92 -13.34 -72.72
CA ALA A 497 12.55 -12.07 -72.35
C ALA A 497 11.76 -11.36 -71.23
N LEU A 498 10.44 -11.21 -71.37
CA LEU A 498 9.58 -10.61 -70.35
C LEU A 498 9.69 -11.34 -69.00
N VAL A 499 9.65 -12.68 -69.01
CA VAL A 499 9.79 -13.51 -67.80
C VAL A 499 11.15 -13.30 -67.13
N VAL A 500 12.25 -13.23 -67.90
CA VAL A 500 13.59 -12.96 -67.36
C VAL A 500 13.66 -11.56 -66.73
N PHE A 501 13.13 -10.52 -67.41
CA PHE A 501 13.11 -9.14 -66.88
C PHE A 501 12.30 -9.03 -65.57
N VAL A 502 11.11 -9.64 -65.51
CA VAL A 502 10.28 -9.66 -64.30
C VAL A 502 10.95 -10.45 -63.17
N THR A 503 11.61 -11.57 -63.49
CA THR A 503 12.33 -12.39 -62.50
C THR A 503 13.52 -11.63 -61.91
N VAL A 504 14.36 -11.00 -62.74
CA VAL A 504 15.49 -10.20 -62.25
C VAL A 504 15.01 -9.00 -61.44
N ALA A 505 13.98 -8.28 -61.90
CA ALA A 505 13.39 -7.18 -61.15
C ALA A 505 12.86 -7.63 -59.77
N GLY A 506 12.17 -8.77 -59.71
CA GLY A 506 11.68 -9.38 -58.47
C GLY A 506 12.81 -9.83 -57.53
N THR A 507 13.87 -10.42 -58.07
CA THR A 507 15.03 -10.87 -57.27
C THR A 507 15.79 -9.68 -56.67
N VAL A 508 16.03 -8.63 -57.47
CA VAL A 508 16.69 -7.40 -57.01
C VAL A 508 15.81 -6.65 -55.98
N ALA A 509 14.50 -6.57 -56.22
CA ALA A 509 13.55 -6.04 -55.25
C ALA A 509 13.63 -6.79 -53.91
N ALA A 510 13.63 -8.13 -53.93
CA ALA A 510 13.74 -8.97 -52.74
C ALA A 510 15.09 -8.80 -52.01
N VAL A 511 16.20 -8.67 -52.74
CA VAL A 511 17.54 -8.43 -52.18
C VAL A 511 17.65 -7.05 -51.51
N VAL A 512 17.17 -5.99 -52.16
CA VAL A 512 17.18 -4.62 -51.61
C VAL A 512 16.30 -4.54 -50.35
N ASP A 513 15.11 -5.12 -50.39
CA ASP A 513 14.18 -5.15 -49.25
C ASP A 513 14.71 -6.04 -48.09
N ARG A 514 15.49 -7.09 -48.39
CA ARG A 514 16.22 -7.90 -47.40
C ARG A 514 17.38 -7.13 -46.75
N TRP A 515 18.14 -6.36 -47.53
CA TRP A 515 19.18 -5.46 -47.00
C TRP A 515 18.61 -4.39 -46.06
N LEU A 516 17.53 -3.72 -46.47
CA LEU A 516 16.85 -2.71 -45.64
C LEU A 516 16.28 -3.30 -44.34
N ARG A 517 15.83 -4.57 -44.35
CA ARG A 517 15.44 -5.30 -43.14
C ARG A 517 16.62 -5.64 -42.23
N LEU A 518 17.77 -6.02 -42.78
CA LEU A 518 18.98 -6.33 -42.01
C LEU A 518 19.52 -5.08 -41.27
N SER A 519 19.63 -3.94 -41.95
CA SER A 519 20.07 -2.68 -41.31
C SER A 519 19.15 -2.24 -40.16
N ARG A 520 17.83 -2.50 -40.25
CA ARG A 520 16.88 -2.20 -39.17
C ARG A 520 16.97 -3.16 -37.98
N ARG A 521 17.43 -4.40 -38.18
CA ARG A 521 17.69 -5.34 -37.07
C ARG A 521 18.95 -4.97 -36.29
N ALA A 522 20.01 -4.57 -36.98
CA ALA A 522 21.22 -4.05 -36.34
C ALA A 522 20.91 -2.83 -35.45
N ALA A 523 20.12 -1.88 -35.96
CA ALA A 523 19.69 -0.70 -35.20
C ALA A 523 18.77 -1.01 -33.99
N ARG A 524 18.11 -2.18 -33.97
CA ARG A 524 17.31 -2.64 -32.81
C ARG A 524 18.17 -3.29 -31.75
N ALA A 525 19.12 -4.14 -32.14
CA ALA A 525 20.08 -4.74 -31.21
C ALA A 525 20.92 -3.69 -30.46
N THR A 526 21.26 -2.56 -31.09
CA THR A 526 21.90 -1.43 -30.41
C THR A 526 20.99 -0.71 -29.42
N ALA A 527 19.71 -0.51 -29.76
CA ALA A 527 18.73 0.10 -28.84
C ALA A 527 18.40 -0.82 -27.65
N GLU A 528 18.32 -2.13 -27.88
CA GLU A 528 18.16 -3.15 -26.83
C GLU A 528 19.38 -3.15 -25.90
N ALA A 529 20.60 -3.09 -26.44
CA ALA A 529 21.82 -2.96 -25.64
C ALA A 529 21.86 -1.65 -24.80
N GLU A 530 21.41 -0.52 -25.35
CA GLU A 530 21.25 0.74 -24.62
C GLU A 530 20.24 0.60 -23.47
N THR A 531 19.09 -0.05 -23.70
CA THR A 531 18.10 -0.28 -22.62
C THR A 531 18.62 -1.23 -21.53
N LEU A 532 19.34 -2.29 -21.88
CA LEU A 532 19.97 -3.20 -20.90
C LEU A 532 21.07 -2.49 -20.10
N SER A 533 21.86 -1.63 -20.75
CA SER A 533 22.82 -0.76 -20.06
C SER A 533 22.13 0.21 -19.08
N SER A 534 20.95 0.74 -19.43
CA SER A 534 20.18 1.63 -18.56
C SER A 534 19.62 0.93 -17.31
N LEU A 535 19.23 -0.35 -17.45
CA LEU A 535 18.75 -1.21 -16.36
C LEU A 535 19.90 -1.65 -15.44
N ALA A 536 21.06 -2.04 -15.99
CA ALA A 536 22.25 -2.29 -15.19
C ALA A 536 22.65 -1.04 -14.38
N GLY A 537 22.57 0.14 -15.01
CA GLY A 537 22.81 1.43 -14.35
C GLY A 537 21.74 1.84 -13.32
N SER A 538 20.57 1.19 -13.23
CA SER A 538 19.58 1.48 -12.18
C SER A 538 19.84 0.73 -10.86
N ILE A 539 20.58 -0.38 -10.91
CA ILE A 539 20.80 -1.29 -9.77
C ILE A 539 21.98 -0.84 -8.88
N VAL A 540 22.91 -0.05 -9.40
CA VAL A 540 24.19 0.29 -8.72
C VAL A 540 24.16 1.64 -7.96
N ARG A 541 23.10 2.43 -8.08
CA ARG A 541 23.08 3.83 -7.59
C ARG A 541 22.77 3.99 -6.10
N GLY A 542 23.76 3.65 -5.29
CA GLY A 542 24.09 4.42 -4.08
C GLY A 542 24.83 5.73 -4.42
N GLU A 543 25.42 6.37 -3.41
CA GLU A 543 26.17 7.63 -3.52
C GLU A 543 27.30 7.53 -4.57
N GLY A 544 27.45 8.57 -5.42
CA GLY A 544 28.50 8.61 -6.46
C GLY A 544 28.04 8.56 -7.93
N ALA A 545 26.72 8.68 -8.19
CA ALA A 545 26.15 8.53 -9.54
C ALA A 545 26.70 9.52 -10.61
N ILE A 546 26.96 10.78 -10.25
CA ILE A 546 27.37 11.82 -11.21
C ILE A 546 28.84 11.64 -11.65
N PRO A 547 29.83 11.49 -10.75
CA PRO A 547 31.21 11.21 -11.14
C PRO A 547 31.36 9.99 -12.04
N ALA A 548 30.63 8.90 -11.75
CA ALA A 548 30.66 7.69 -12.57
C ALA A 548 30.11 7.90 -13.99
N LEU A 549 29.09 8.74 -14.17
CA LEU A 549 28.54 9.07 -15.50
C LEU A 549 29.50 9.98 -16.30
N LEU A 550 30.19 10.91 -15.63
CA LEU A 550 31.20 11.75 -16.27
C LEU A 550 32.41 10.93 -16.72
N GLU A 551 32.94 10.08 -15.84
CA GLU A 551 34.06 9.20 -16.18
C GLU A 551 33.68 8.24 -17.31
N ARG A 552 32.45 7.70 -17.30
CA ARG A 552 31.98 6.83 -18.38
C ARG A 552 31.81 7.57 -19.71
N ALA A 553 31.41 8.84 -19.70
CA ALA A 553 31.40 9.68 -20.90
C ALA A 553 32.83 9.93 -21.41
N ARG A 554 33.76 10.24 -20.50
CA ARG A 554 35.19 10.43 -20.80
C ARG A 554 35.80 9.20 -21.48
N GLU A 555 35.57 8.01 -20.93
CA GLU A 555 35.98 6.73 -21.52
C GLU A 555 35.34 6.47 -22.88
N THR A 556 34.00 6.55 -22.95
CA THR A 556 33.23 6.14 -24.15
C THR A 556 33.55 7.02 -25.37
N PHE A 557 33.80 8.31 -25.15
CA PHE A 557 34.18 9.24 -26.21
C PHE A 557 35.69 9.44 -26.35
N GLY A 558 36.53 8.76 -25.55
CA GLY A 558 37.99 8.87 -25.64
C GLY A 558 38.49 10.31 -25.41
N MET A 559 38.02 10.94 -24.34
CA MET A 559 38.27 12.35 -24.01
C MET A 559 39.31 12.52 -22.91
N GLU A 560 39.88 13.72 -22.85
CA GLU A 560 40.85 14.13 -21.82
C GLU A 560 40.13 14.46 -20.50
N SER A 561 39.03 15.22 -20.55
CA SER A 561 38.15 15.45 -19.39
C SER A 561 36.66 15.46 -19.75
N ALA A 562 35.82 15.25 -18.73
CA ALA A 562 34.37 15.33 -18.79
C ALA A 562 33.87 16.04 -17.52
N GLU A 563 33.29 17.23 -17.67
CA GLU A 563 32.97 18.14 -16.56
C GLU A 563 31.53 18.66 -16.67
N LEU A 564 30.96 19.11 -15.54
CA LEU A 564 29.68 19.83 -15.51
C LEU A 564 29.93 21.31 -15.24
N SER A 565 29.43 22.17 -16.11
CA SER A 565 29.49 23.63 -16.00
C SER A 565 28.10 24.22 -15.88
N GLU A 566 27.85 25.10 -14.92
CA GLU A 566 26.56 25.82 -14.83
C GLU A 566 26.38 26.87 -15.93
N ARG A 567 27.45 27.22 -16.65
CA ARG A 567 27.45 28.25 -17.71
C ARG A 567 27.77 27.63 -19.07
N PRO A 568 27.20 28.14 -20.16
CA PRO A 568 27.56 27.71 -21.51
C PRO A 568 29.05 28.00 -21.74
N VAL A 569 29.76 27.01 -22.24
CA VAL A 569 31.17 27.11 -22.65
C VAL A 569 31.20 26.98 -24.17
N ASP A 570 31.91 27.87 -24.84
CA ASP A 570 32.02 27.89 -26.31
C ASP A 570 33.09 26.89 -26.76
N ASP A 571 32.76 25.61 -26.66
CA ASP A 571 33.62 24.45 -26.93
C ASP A 571 32.88 23.46 -27.84
N GLU A 572 33.55 22.90 -28.86
CA GLU A 572 32.92 21.99 -29.82
C GLU A 572 32.36 20.70 -29.18
N GLY A 573 32.84 20.36 -27.99
CA GLY A 573 32.38 19.23 -27.17
C GLY A 573 31.28 19.55 -26.15
N ALA A 574 30.84 20.81 -26.02
CA ALA A 574 29.83 21.20 -25.03
C ALA A 574 28.40 20.82 -25.45
N VAL A 575 27.66 20.15 -24.56
CA VAL A 575 26.24 19.80 -24.75
C VAL A 575 25.44 20.11 -23.49
N GLN A 576 24.34 20.84 -23.64
CA GLN A 576 23.47 21.19 -22.53
C GLN A 576 22.76 19.96 -21.93
N ALA A 577 22.94 19.69 -20.64
CA ALA A 577 22.21 18.62 -19.96
C ALA A 577 20.86 19.14 -19.42
N GLY A 578 19.94 19.45 -20.33
CA GLY A 578 18.56 19.86 -20.02
C GLY A 578 18.45 21.28 -19.45
N ASP A 579 17.46 21.55 -18.61
CA ASP A 579 17.26 22.86 -17.96
C ASP A 579 18.29 23.14 -16.83
N GLY A 580 19.42 22.41 -16.82
CA GLY A 580 20.47 22.45 -15.81
C GLY A 580 21.88 22.61 -16.43
N PRO A 581 22.93 22.14 -15.74
CA PRO A 581 24.31 22.34 -16.16
C PRO A 581 24.64 21.74 -17.54
N TYR A 582 25.66 22.29 -18.19
CA TYR A 582 26.23 21.82 -19.44
C TYR A 582 27.25 20.70 -19.19
N LEU A 583 27.13 19.60 -19.92
CA LEU A 583 28.17 18.57 -19.99
C LEU A 583 29.23 19.05 -20.99
N VAL A 584 30.47 19.24 -20.51
CA VAL A 584 31.60 19.70 -21.32
C VAL A 584 32.59 18.55 -21.47
N LEU A 585 32.89 18.18 -22.70
CA LEU A 585 33.94 17.21 -23.04
C LEU A 585 35.12 17.91 -23.71
N ARG A 586 36.34 17.63 -23.26
CA ARG A 586 37.58 18.18 -23.84
C ARG A 586 38.46 17.09 -24.44
N GLY A 587 39.08 17.38 -25.58
CA GLY A 587 39.98 16.46 -26.29
C GLY A 587 39.73 16.45 -27.79
N ARG A 588 39.53 15.26 -28.37
CA ARG A 588 39.35 15.07 -29.83
C ARG A 588 38.02 15.63 -30.35
N THR A 589 38.00 16.11 -31.59
CA THR A 589 36.77 16.60 -32.24
C THR A 589 35.80 15.46 -32.56
N LEU A 590 34.52 15.62 -32.18
CA LEU A 590 33.51 14.57 -32.34
C LEU A 590 32.83 14.60 -33.73
N PRO A 591 32.72 13.46 -34.44
CA PRO A 591 31.91 13.36 -35.64
C PRO A 591 30.41 13.41 -35.34
N ALA A 592 29.59 13.81 -36.32
CA ALA A 592 28.14 14.01 -36.16
C ALA A 592 27.33 12.72 -35.85
N SER A 593 27.95 11.55 -35.92
CA SER A 593 27.44 10.29 -35.37
C SER A 593 27.54 10.26 -33.85
N GLU A 594 28.73 10.57 -33.31
CA GLU A 594 29.03 10.52 -31.87
C GLU A 594 28.34 11.66 -31.10
N ARG A 595 28.20 12.86 -31.69
CA ARG A 595 27.43 13.98 -31.08
C ARG A 595 25.98 13.62 -30.74
N ARG A 596 25.36 12.65 -31.44
CA ARG A 596 24.01 12.15 -31.11
C ARG A 596 23.98 11.21 -29.90
N ILE A 597 25.04 10.41 -29.71
CA ILE A 597 25.19 9.54 -28.54
C ILE A 597 25.51 10.42 -27.31
N LEU A 598 26.31 11.47 -27.49
CA LEU A 598 26.61 12.46 -26.44
C LEU A 598 25.34 13.15 -25.91
N ALA A 599 24.38 13.48 -26.78
CA ALA A 599 23.09 14.03 -26.35
C ALA A 599 22.27 13.07 -25.47
N ALA A 600 22.38 11.75 -25.69
CA ALA A 600 21.76 10.75 -24.82
C ALA A 600 22.47 10.67 -23.46
N PHE A 601 23.81 10.69 -23.43
CA PHE A 601 24.59 10.81 -22.20
C PHE A 601 24.24 12.07 -21.40
N ALA A 602 24.14 13.23 -22.05
CA ALA A 602 23.74 14.48 -21.41
C ALA A 602 22.36 14.35 -20.74
N ALA A 603 21.36 13.76 -21.41
CA ALA A 603 20.04 13.53 -20.84
C ALA A 603 20.06 12.59 -19.60
N HIS A 604 20.96 11.60 -19.57
CA HIS A 604 21.16 10.76 -18.38
C HIS A 604 21.79 11.52 -17.22
N VAL A 605 22.74 12.44 -17.50
CA VAL A 605 23.34 13.31 -16.48
C VAL A 605 22.29 14.30 -15.94
N THR A 606 21.41 14.86 -16.77
CA THR A 606 20.26 15.67 -16.34
C THR A 606 19.40 14.92 -15.32
N ALA A 607 18.99 13.69 -15.64
CA ALA A 607 18.14 12.88 -14.78
C ALA A 607 18.84 12.51 -13.45
N ALA A 608 20.18 12.40 -13.44
CA ALA A 608 20.94 12.18 -12.22
C ALA A 608 21.01 13.44 -11.34
N VAL A 609 21.27 14.61 -11.93
CA VAL A 609 21.30 15.91 -11.23
C VAL A 609 19.94 16.23 -10.62
N GLU A 610 18.85 16.07 -11.38
CA GLU A 610 17.51 16.40 -10.88
C GLU A 610 17.07 15.44 -9.76
N ARG A 611 17.41 14.15 -9.87
CA ARG A 611 17.17 13.18 -8.79
C ARG A 611 17.98 13.50 -7.52
N ALA A 612 19.20 14.02 -7.65
CA ALA A 612 19.99 14.46 -6.49
C ALA A 612 19.33 15.65 -5.78
N ARG A 613 18.91 16.68 -6.52
CA ARG A 613 18.16 17.84 -6.00
C ARG A 613 16.87 17.44 -5.30
N LEU A 614 16.11 16.51 -5.89
CA LEU A 614 14.85 16.02 -5.29
C LEU A 614 15.09 15.20 -4.02
N ALA A 615 16.20 14.46 -3.92
CA ALA A 615 16.57 13.73 -2.72
C ALA A 615 17.02 14.68 -1.59
N GLU A 616 17.79 15.71 -1.92
CA GLU A 616 18.20 16.78 -1.02
C GLU A 616 16.99 17.55 -0.46
N ALA A 617 16.09 18.01 -1.34
CA ALA A 617 14.84 18.68 -0.95
C ALA A 617 13.90 17.78 -0.12
N ALA A 618 13.90 16.46 -0.34
CA ALA A 618 13.13 15.52 0.48
C ALA A 618 13.74 15.35 1.88
N ALA A 619 15.07 15.38 2.00
CA ALA A 619 15.79 15.27 3.28
C ALA A 619 15.52 16.48 4.20
N GLU A 620 15.33 17.68 3.64
CA GLU A 620 14.96 18.88 4.42
C GLU A 620 13.56 18.80 5.06
N VAL A 621 12.62 18.06 4.46
CA VAL A 621 11.21 18.04 4.87
C VAL A 621 10.90 17.02 5.98
N GLU A 622 11.62 15.90 6.03
CA GLU A 622 11.31 14.83 6.99
C GLU A 622 11.52 15.21 8.48
N PRO A 623 12.53 16.02 8.88
CA PRO A 623 12.65 16.53 10.25
C PRO A 623 11.42 17.33 10.71
N VAL A 624 10.81 18.12 9.82
CA VAL A 624 9.62 18.92 10.13
C VAL A 624 8.41 18.01 10.37
N LYS A 625 8.23 16.96 9.54
CA LYS A 625 7.18 15.95 9.74
C LYS A 625 7.40 15.15 11.03
N ALA A 626 8.64 14.81 11.38
CA ALA A 626 8.95 14.14 12.63
C ALA A 626 8.58 15.01 13.85
N ALA A 627 8.89 16.31 13.81
CA ALA A 627 8.53 17.27 14.86
C ALA A 627 7.00 17.41 15.02
N ASP A 628 6.24 17.45 13.92
CA ASP A 628 4.78 17.58 13.95
C ASP A 628 4.06 16.31 14.46
N ARG A 629 4.56 15.12 14.07
CA ARG A 629 4.13 13.83 14.65
C ARG A 629 4.35 13.81 16.18
N LEU A 630 5.53 14.25 16.64
CA LEU A 630 5.85 14.34 18.06
C LEU A 630 4.90 15.32 18.77
N ARG A 631 4.72 16.54 18.23
CA ARG A 631 3.80 17.55 18.78
C ARG A 631 2.38 17.01 18.94
N THR A 632 1.89 16.26 17.96
CA THR A 632 0.55 15.66 17.97
C THR A 632 0.42 14.59 19.05
N ALA A 633 1.43 13.72 19.20
CA ALA A 633 1.46 12.72 20.27
C ALA A 633 1.49 13.34 21.67
N LEU A 634 2.24 14.43 21.86
CA LEU A 634 2.30 15.16 23.13
C LEU A 634 0.95 15.78 23.51
N LEU A 635 0.27 16.42 22.56
CA LEU A 635 -1.06 17.01 22.80
C LEU A 635 -2.11 15.95 23.16
N ALA A 636 -2.03 14.75 22.56
CA ALA A 636 -2.90 13.63 22.89
C ALA A 636 -2.66 13.10 24.32
N ALA A 637 -1.39 12.95 24.74
CA ALA A 637 -1.03 12.52 26.09
C ALA A 637 -1.49 13.53 27.16
N VAL A 638 -1.22 14.82 26.96
CA VAL A 638 -1.69 15.90 27.85
C VAL A 638 -3.21 15.90 27.98
N SER A 639 -3.93 15.72 26.87
CA SER A 639 -5.40 15.66 26.87
C SER A 639 -5.98 14.47 27.64
N HIS A 640 -5.27 13.34 27.68
CA HIS A 640 -5.68 12.16 28.45
C HIS A 640 -5.53 12.37 29.96
N ASP A 641 -4.38 12.89 30.38
CA ASP A 641 -4.03 13.01 31.80
C ASP A 641 -4.74 14.17 32.49
N LEU A 642 -5.19 15.20 31.75
CA LEU A 642 -6.13 16.22 32.24
C LEU A 642 -7.56 15.67 32.37
N ARG A 643 -8.00 14.80 31.45
CA ARG A 643 -9.37 14.24 31.44
C ARG A 643 -9.63 13.32 32.63
N THR A 644 -8.62 12.59 33.08
CA THR A 644 -8.75 11.60 34.18
C THR A 644 -9.19 12.21 35.51
N PRO A 645 -8.46 13.18 36.12
CA PRO A 645 -8.91 13.84 37.35
C PRO A 645 -10.19 14.67 37.15
N LEU A 646 -10.37 15.29 35.97
CA LEU A 646 -11.60 16.02 35.65
C LEU A 646 -12.83 15.10 35.69
N ALA A 647 -12.72 13.88 35.15
CA ALA A 647 -13.79 12.88 35.18
C ALA A 647 -14.06 12.34 36.59
N GLY A 648 -13.01 12.10 37.39
CA GLY A 648 -13.13 11.67 38.78
C GLY A 648 -13.85 12.70 39.65
N GLY A 649 -13.36 13.95 39.65
CA GLY A 649 -13.99 15.06 40.38
C GLY A 649 -15.41 15.35 39.90
N TRP A 650 -15.68 15.29 38.58
CA TRP A 650 -17.04 15.44 38.05
C TRP A 650 -17.98 14.32 38.51
N ALA A 651 -17.52 13.06 38.50
CA ALA A 651 -18.33 11.92 38.97
C ALA A 651 -18.67 12.05 40.47
N ALA A 652 -17.70 12.43 41.30
CA ALA A 652 -17.92 12.65 42.72
C ALA A 652 -18.92 13.80 42.99
N ILE A 653 -18.70 14.97 42.37
CA ILE A 653 -19.59 16.14 42.49
C ILE A 653 -20.99 15.85 41.93
N SER A 654 -21.12 15.12 40.82
CA SER A 654 -22.42 14.73 40.24
C SER A 654 -23.16 13.74 41.14
N SER A 655 -22.45 12.82 41.81
CA SER A 655 -23.04 11.88 42.76
C SER A 655 -23.58 12.62 43.97
N LEU A 656 -22.77 13.50 44.58
CA LEU A 656 -23.17 14.39 45.69
C LEU A 656 -24.33 15.34 45.37
N ARG A 657 -24.60 15.60 44.08
CA ARG A 657 -25.74 16.43 43.62
C ARG A 657 -26.99 15.63 43.27
N SER A 658 -26.92 14.30 43.22
CA SER A 658 -28.08 13.45 42.97
C SER A 658 -29.08 13.54 44.12
N ARG A 659 -30.38 13.44 43.80
CA ARG A 659 -31.46 13.28 44.79
C ARG A 659 -32.04 11.86 44.81
N GLU A 660 -31.46 10.96 44.04
CA GLU A 660 -31.93 9.58 43.86
C GLU A 660 -31.25 8.60 44.84
N VAL A 661 -30.19 9.06 45.53
CA VAL A 661 -29.39 8.27 46.48
C VAL A 661 -29.21 9.09 47.75
N GLU A 662 -29.56 8.52 48.90
CA GLU A 662 -29.18 9.04 50.21
C GLU A 662 -27.82 8.44 50.59
N PHE A 663 -26.79 9.29 50.68
CA PHE A 663 -25.44 8.88 51.10
C PHE A 663 -25.32 8.90 52.62
N SER A 664 -24.56 7.96 53.20
CA SER A 664 -24.16 8.08 54.60
C SER A 664 -23.24 9.30 54.80
N PRO A 665 -23.02 9.76 56.04
CA PRO A 665 -22.03 10.81 56.32
C PRO A 665 -20.63 10.42 55.82
N GLU A 666 -20.28 9.13 55.93
CA GLU A 666 -18.99 8.55 55.57
C GLU A 666 -18.80 8.53 54.05
N ASP A 667 -19.76 7.99 53.28
CA ASP A 667 -19.72 7.99 51.79
C ASP A 667 -19.64 9.44 51.24
N ARG A 668 -20.33 10.37 51.91
CA ARG A 668 -20.34 11.79 51.52
C ARG A 668 -18.98 12.43 51.73
N GLU A 669 -18.28 12.08 52.81
CA GLU A 669 -16.93 12.56 53.10
C GLU A 669 -15.90 11.95 52.14
N GLU A 670 -16.02 10.65 51.80
CA GLU A 670 -15.19 9.98 50.79
C GLU A 670 -15.36 10.61 49.39
N LEU A 671 -16.59 10.91 48.97
CA LEU A 671 -16.86 11.60 47.70
C LEU A 671 -16.30 13.03 47.69
N LEU A 672 -16.35 13.75 48.81
CA LEU A 672 -15.74 15.08 48.92
C LEU A 672 -14.21 15.01 48.84
N ALA A 673 -13.59 14.08 49.56
CA ALA A 673 -12.14 13.82 49.50
C ALA A 673 -11.69 13.43 48.08
N THR A 674 -12.46 12.57 47.40
CA THR A 674 -12.20 12.18 45.99
C THR A 674 -12.25 13.39 45.04
N ALA A 675 -13.19 14.32 45.25
CA ALA A 675 -13.29 15.54 44.47
C ALA A 675 -12.13 16.50 44.73
N GLU A 676 -11.74 16.66 46.00
CA GLU A 676 -10.61 17.50 46.41
C GLU A 676 -9.26 16.96 45.89
N GLU A 677 -8.99 15.66 46.05
CA GLU A 677 -7.78 15.02 45.51
C GLU A 677 -7.71 15.16 43.99
N SER A 678 -8.85 14.97 43.30
CA SER A 678 -8.95 15.16 41.85
C SER A 678 -8.60 16.58 41.42
N MET A 679 -9.10 17.60 42.13
CA MET A 679 -8.79 19.01 41.85
C MET A 679 -7.33 19.36 42.18
N ALA A 680 -6.79 18.89 43.30
CA ALA A 680 -5.40 19.07 43.68
C ALA A 680 -4.43 18.37 42.70
N ARG A 681 -4.81 17.21 42.16
CA ARG A 681 -4.09 16.52 41.08
C ARG A 681 -4.16 17.31 39.78
N LEU A 682 -5.32 17.86 39.41
CA LEU A 682 -5.47 18.69 38.21
C LEU A 682 -4.62 19.97 38.27
N SER A 683 -4.61 20.69 39.41
CA SER A 683 -3.75 21.88 39.58
C SER A 683 -2.29 21.53 39.37
N ARG A 684 -1.77 20.53 40.09
CA ARG A 684 -0.37 20.08 39.96
C ARG A 684 0.02 19.71 38.52
N LEU A 685 -0.90 19.14 37.73
CA LEU A 685 -0.65 18.85 36.31
C LEU A 685 -0.57 20.13 35.46
N VAL A 686 -1.47 21.09 35.68
CA VAL A 686 -1.46 22.39 34.98
C VAL A 686 -0.20 23.18 35.33
N ASP A 687 0.16 23.27 36.61
CA ASP A 687 1.36 23.99 37.08
C ASP A 687 2.63 23.41 36.47
N ASN A 688 2.78 22.08 36.47
CA ASN A 688 3.92 21.41 35.85
C ASN A 688 3.99 21.62 34.32
N LEU A 689 2.85 21.75 33.63
CA LEU A 689 2.81 22.08 32.20
C LEU A 689 3.20 23.55 31.94
N LEU A 690 2.73 24.48 32.77
CA LEU A 690 3.07 25.90 32.66
C LEU A 690 4.56 26.15 32.90
N ASP A 691 5.15 25.50 33.91
CA ASP A 691 6.56 25.70 34.21
C ASP A 691 7.49 24.98 33.23
N MET A 692 7.08 23.81 32.69
CA MET A 692 7.78 23.22 31.54
C MET A 692 7.73 24.15 30.33
N SER A 693 6.58 24.77 30.05
CA SER A 693 6.45 25.75 28.96
C SER A 693 7.32 27.00 29.17
N ARG A 694 7.44 27.48 30.42
CA ARG A 694 8.33 28.61 30.77
C ARG A 694 9.80 28.25 30.62
N LEU A 695 10.20 27.05 31.04
CA LEU A 695 11.55 26.52 30.86
C LEU A 695 11.92 26.40 29.38
N GLN A 696 11.06 25.78 28.56
CA GLN A 696 11.29 25.64 27.11
C GLN A 696 11.35 26.98 26.37
N ALA A 697 10.62 27.99 26.85
CA ALA A 697 10.66 29.35 26.31
C ALA A 697 11.84 30.20 26.84
N GLY A 698 12.65 29.68 27.77
CA GLY A 698 13.69 30.47 28.45
C GLY A 698 13.15 31.62 29.31
N ALA A 699 11.86 31.57 29.67
CA ALA A 699 11.12 32.64 30.34
C ALA A 699 11.03 32.47 31.87
N LEU A 700 11.61 31.40 32.42
CA LEU A 700 11.70 31.18 33.86
C LEU A 700 12.88 31.99 34.44
N THR A 701 12.60 32.92 35.35
CA THR A 701 13.60 33.72 36.07
C THR A 701 13.56 33.42 37.58
N PRO A 702 14.48 32.59 38.12
CA PRO A 702 14.50 32.26 39.54
C PRO A 702 14.80 33.47 40.45
N ALA A 703 14.06 33.58 41.55
CA ALA A 703 14.30 34.55 42.62
C ALA A 703 15.40 34.05 43.58
N MET A 704 16.64 34.02 43.09
CA MET A 704 17.79 33.47 43.80
C MET A 704 18.07 34.21 45.12
N ARG A 705 18.19 33.45 46.22
CA ARG A 705 18.62 33.93 47.54
C ARG A 705 19.44 32.87 48.27
N ALA A 706 20.06 33.27 49.39
CA ALA A 706 20.61 32.32 50.34
C ALA A 706 19.46 31.55 51.01
N ALA A 707 19.51 30.22 50.94
CA ALA A 707 18.45 29.31 51.38
C ALA A 707 19.01 28.21 52.27
N SER A 708 18.36 27.95 53.41
CA SER A 708 18.71 26.85 54.30
C SER A 708 17.99 25.58 53.86
N LEU A 709 18.71 24.47 53.65
CA LEU A 709 18.06 23.18 53.38
C LEU A 709 17.18 22.71 54.55
N SER A 710 17.48 23.16 55.77
CA SER A 710 16.65 22.91 56.97
C SER A 710 15.34 23.70 57.01
N GLU A 711 15.18 24.73 56.18
CA GLU A 711 13.90 25.44 55.97
C GLU A 711 13.09 24.82 54.83
N VAL A 712 13.77 24.40 53.75
CA VAL A 712 13.12 23.95 52.51
C VAL A 712 12.72 22.48 52.53
N LEU A 713 13.53 21.61 53.15
CA LEU A 713 13.25 20.17 53.17
C LEU A 713 11.95 19.82 53.92
N PRO A 714 11.63 20.41 55.10
CA PRO A 714 10.36 20.11 55.78
C PRO A 714 9.13 20.38 54.91
N ALA A 715 9.04 21.55 54.27
CA ALA A 715 7.94 21.90 53.38
C ALA A 715 7.80 20.93 52.19
N ALA A 716 8.94 20.49 51.62
CA ALA A 716 8.94 19.50 50.55
C ALA A 716 8.53 18.08 51.00
N LEU A 717 8.65 17.76 52.30
CA LEU A 717 8.21 16.49 52.89
C LEU A 717 6.75 16.54 53.35
N ASP A 718 6.25 17.68 53.81
CA ASP A 718 4.84 17.91 54.17
C ASP A 718 3.89 17.72 52.97
N ALA A 719 4.41 17.79 51.74
CA ALA A 719 3.69 17.52 50.50
C ALA A 719 3.51 16.02 50.17
N LEU A 720 4.08 15.11 50.97
CA LEU A 720 3.91 13.66 50.83
C LEU A 720 2.60 13.19 51.47
N PRO A 721 1.92 12.16 50.92
CA PRO A 721 0.72 11.62 51.54
C PRO A 721 1.04 10.89 52.86
N ALA A 722 0.09 10.83 53.78
CA ALA A 722 0.30 10.35 55.16
C ALA A 722 0.66 8.86 55.28
N ASP A 723 0.46 8.08 54.21
CA ASP A 723 0.80 6.66 54.06
C ASP A 723 2.16 6.42 53.36
N ALA A 724 2.90 7.49 53.05
CA ALA A 724 4.20 7.41 52.38
C ALA A 724 5.25 6.58 53.14
N ALA A 725 6.18 5.98 52.38
CA ALA A 725 7.33 5.29 52.95
C ALA A 725 8.15 6.24 53.86
N PRO A 726 8.62 5.78 55.03
CA PRO A 726 9.30 6.65 56.00
C PRO A 726 10.58 7.25 55.41
N VAL A 727 10.75 8.57 55.59
CA VAL A 727 11.91 9.32 55.10
C VAL A 727 12.87 9.58 56.26
N GLU A 728 14.09 9.03 56.16
CA GLU A 728 15.18 9.32 57.09
C GLU A 728 16.00 10.51 56.59
N VAL A 729 16.18 11.54 57.41
CA VAL A 729 16.98 12.74 57.07
C VAL A 729 18.30 12.73 57.84
N ARG A 730 19.44 12.98 57.16
CA ARG A 730 20.78 12.98 57.78
C ARG A 730 21.66 14.13 57.26
N GLY A 731 22.56 14.66 58.09
CA GLY A 731 23.57 15.67 57.71
C GLY A 731 23.03 17.07 57.41
N LEU A 732 21.73 17.33 57.65
CA LEU A 732 21.06 18.57 57.26
C LEU A 732 21.51 19.79 58.08
N ALA A 733 21.92 19.58 59.33
CA ALA A 733 22.41 20.64 60.22
C ALA A 733 23.87 21.03 59.96
N ASP A 734 24.61 20.20 59.21
CA ASP A 734 26.07 20.31 59.04
C ASP A 734 26.47 20.97 57.70
N VAL A 735 25.49 21.43 56.92
CA VAL A 735 25.70 22.03 55.59
C VAL A 735 25.41 23.54 55.59
N PRO A 736 26.18 24.35 54.83
CA PRO A 736 25.93 25.77 54.68
C PRO A 736 24.66 26.03 53.82
N ALA A 737 24.18 27.27 53.83
CA ALA A 737 23.14 27.71 52.92
C ALA A 737 23.54 27.53 51.45
N VAL A 738 22.54 27.37 50.58
CA VAL A 738 22.69 27.25 49.13
C VAL A 738 22.17 28.50 48.42
N TRP A 739 22.66 28.77 47.21
CA TRP A 739 22.12 29.82 46.34
C TRP A 739 21.03 29.23 45.46
N ALA A 740 19.76 29.51 45.79
CA ALA A 740 18.59 28.93 45.13
C ALA A 740 17.35 29.82 45.27
N ASP A 741 16.33 29.57 44.46
CA ASP A 741 14.97 30.05 44.67
C ASP A 741 14.21 29.01 45.52
N PRO A 742 13.83 29.30 46.78
CA PRO A 742 13.36 28.24 47.68
C PRO A 742 12.03 27.57 47.28
N PRO A 743 10.98 28.28 46.83
CA PRO A 743 9.82 27.65 46.17
C PRO A 743 10.16 26.71 45.00
N LEU A 744 11.16 27.04 44.17
CA LEU A 744 11.58 26.15 43.08
C LEU A 744 12.38 24.95 43.60
N LEU A 745 13.26 25.17 44.59
CA LEU A 745 14.02 24.12 45.25
C LEU A 745 13.12 23.13 46.02
N GLU A 746 12.09 23.63 46.70
CA GLU A 746 11.04 22.83 47.35
C GLU A 746 10.39 21.88 46.34
N ARG A 747 9.99 22.40 45.16
CA ARG A 747 9.43 21.57 44.08
C ARG A 747 10.42 20.59 43.47
N VAL A 748 11.71 20.93 43.37
CA VAL A 748 12.74 19.96 42.96
C VAL A 748 12.79 18.81 43.97
N ILE A 749 12.92 19.12 45.26
CA ILE A 749 13.04 18.13 46.34
C ILE A 749 11.77 17.28 46.44
N ALA A 750 10.58 17.89 46.43
CA ALA A 750 9.30 17.19 46.50
C ALA A 750 9.12 16.22 45.32
N ASN A 751 9.52 16.61 44.09
CA ASN A 751 9.51 15.71 42.93
C ASN A 751 10.48 14.52 43.12
N LEU A 752 11.69 14.77 43.61
CA LEU A 752 12.69 13.71 43.84
C LEU A 752 12.25 12.73 44.93
N VAL A 753 11.77 13.23 46.08
CA VAL A 753 11.33 12.39 47.20
C VAL A 753 10.03 11.64 46.86
N THR A 754 9.06 12.28 46.20
CA THR A 754 7.85 11.58 45.71
C THR A 754 8.20 10.43 44.76
N ASN A 755 9.21 10.62 43.91
CA ASN A 755 9.70 9.59 42.99
C ASN A 755 10.42 8.46 43.76
N ALA A 756 11.26 8.80 44.73
CA ALA A 756 11.96 7.83 45.58
C ALA A 756 11.01 6.99 46.44
N VAL A 757 9.99 7.61 47.05
CA VAL A 757 8.94 6.93 47.82
C VAL A 757 8.17 5.95 46.92
N ARG A 758 7.76 6.40 45.73
CA ARG A 758 7.00 5.58 44.75
C ARG A 758 7.72 4.28 44.35
N TYR A 759 9.04 4.31 44.18
CA TYR A 759 9.81 3.13 43.74
C TYR A 759 10.42 2.34 44.90
N THR A 760 10.36 2.84 46.14
CA THR A 760 10.88 2.13 47.32
C THR A 760 9.92 1.00 47.73
N PRO A 761 10.38 -0.26 47.88
CA PRO A 761 9.54 -1.36 48.32
C PRO A 761 8.96 -1.14 49.73
N ALA A 762 7.74 -1.64 49.96
CA ALA A 762 7.08 -1.55 51.26
C ALA A 762 7.95 -2.07 52.41
N GLY A 763 7.98 -1.33 53.53
CA GLY A 763 8.82 -1.65 54.70
C GLY A 763 10.29 -1.22 54.58
N ARG A 764 10.68 -0.46 53.56
CA ARG A 764 11.97 0.25 53.47
C ARG A 764 11.79 1.76 53.62
N SER A 765 12.83 2.43 54.12
CA SER A 765 12.93 3.89 54.21
C SER A 765 13.65 4.49 52.99
N VAL A 766 13.23 5.70 52.61
CA VAL A 766 13.99 6.60 51.72
C VAL A 766 14.99 7.36 52.58
N LEU A 767 16.24 7.48 52.14
CA LEU A 767 17.26 8.26 52.84
C LEU A 767 17.53 9.57 52.10
N VAL A 768 17.36 10.69 52.78
CA VAL A 768 17.75 12.02 52.33
C VAL A 768 18.97 12.47 53.13
N SER A 769 20.12 12.61 52.47
CA SER A 769 21.37 13.04 53.13
C SER A 769 21.96 14.28 52.47
N ALA A 770 22.28 15.30 53.25
CA ALA A 770 23.03 16.46 52.78
C ALA A 770 24.52 16.37 53.17
N SER A 771 25.40 16.87 52.29
CA SER A 771 26.84 16.98 52.55
C SER A 771 27.45 18.13 51.74
N ALA A 772 28.42 18.85 52.30
CA ALA A 772 29.20 19.83 51.56
C ALA A 772 30.46 19.18 50.96
N LEU A 773 30.65 19.29 49.65
CA LEU A 773 31.78 18.72 48.91
C LEU A 773 32.30 19.71 47.86
N ALA A 774 33.63 19.91 47.80
CA ALA A 774 34.30 20.75 46.81
C ALA A 774 33.71 22.18 46.63
N GLY A 775 33.17 22.76 47.72
CA GLY A 775 32.57 24.09 47.71
C GLY A 775 31.11 24.14 47.21
N ARG A 776 30.49 22.99 46.91
CA ARG A 776 29.04 22.85 46.65
C ARG A 776 28.35 22.10 47.77
N VAL A 777 27.02 22.24 47.84
CA VAL A 777 26.18 21.43 48.73
C VAL A 777 25.46 20.38 47.91
N GLU A 778 25.64 19.12 48.29
CA GLU A 778 25.00 17.96 47.65
C GLU A 778 23.90 17.42 48.56
N LEU A 779 22.68 17.37 48.04
CA LEU A 779 21.56 16.65 48.62
C LEU A 779 21.37 15.35 47.83
N ARG A 780 21.55 14.20 48.50
CA ARG A 780 21.30 12.88 47.93
C ARG A 780 19.95 12.37 48.40
N VAL A 781 19.06 12.03 47.46
CA VAL A 781 17.81 11.31 47.72
C VAL A 781 18.02 9.86 47.27
N VAL A 782 18.01 8.92 48.21
CA VAL A 782 18.38 7.52 48.01
C VAL A 782 17.15 6.64 48.18
N ASP A 783 16.71 6.00 47.10
CA ASP A 783 15.69 4.95 47.14
C ASP A 783 16.30 3.53 47.20
N ARG A 784 15.45 2.52 47.40
CA ARG A 784 15.84 1.10 47.34
C ARG A 784 15.02 0.31 46.33
N GLY A 785 14.62 0.99 45.25
CA GLY A 785 13.82 0.45 44.18
C GLY A 785 14.60 -0.40 43.18
N PRO A 786 14.03 -0.67 41.99
CA PRO A 786 14.69 -1.46 40.94
C PRO A 786 15.88 -0.73 40.27
N GLY A 787 16.07 0.56 40.53
CA GLY A 787 17.11 1.38 39.90
C GLY A 787 16.83 1.75 38.44
N LEU A 788 17.81 2.37 37.77
CA LEU A 788 17.73 2.72 36.34
C LEU A 788 18.89 2.10 35.54
N PRO A 789 18.62 1.35 34.45
CA PRO A 789 19.66 0.87 33.54
C PRO A 789 20.50 2.03 33.01
N ALA A 790 21.82 1.84 32.89
CA ALA A 790 22.75 2.91 32.47
C ALA A 790 22.33 3.61 31.17
N ALA A 791 21.88 2.85 30.16
CA ALA A 791 21.39 3.38 28.88
C ALA A 791 20.06 4.16 28.97
N GLY A 792 19.34 4.06 30.09
CA GLY A 792 18.09 4.75 30.36
C GLY A 792 18.21 6.03 31.20
N ARG A 793 19.38 6.31 31.81
CA ARG A 793 19.55 7.40 32.79
C ARG A 793 19.31 8.79 32.21
N GLU A 794 19.97 9.15 31.11
CA GLU A 794 19.71 10.42 30.43
C GLU A 794 18.28 10.51 29.88
N ARG A 795 17.75 9.39 29.37
CA ARG A 795 16.37 9.34 28.87
C ARG A 795 15.34 9.57 29.98
N ALA A 796 15.60 9.21 31.24
CA ALA A 796 14.68 9.46 32.35
C ALA A 796 14.43 10.96 32.63
N PHE A 797 15.30 11.86 32.15
CA PHE A 797 15.12 13.31 32.24
C PHE A 797 14.49 13.95 30.99
N ALA A 798 14.29 13.20 29.91
CA ALA A 798 13.61 13.76 28.74
C ALA A 798 12.10 13.88 29.05
N PRO A 799 11.43 14.99 28.66
CA PRO A 799 10.01 15.18 28.92
C PRO A 799 9.16 14.03 28.40
N PHE A 800 8.12 13.68 29.16
CA PHE A 800 7.14 12.64 28.84
C PHE A 800 7.69 11.21 28.75
N GLN A 801 8.91 10.95 29.22
CA GLN A 801 9.42 9.59 29.35
C GLN A 801 8.88 8.92 30.62
N ARG A 802 8.55 7.63 30.51
CA ARG A 802 8.16 6.76 31.62
C ARG A 802 9.03 5.51 31.57
N THR A 803 9.75 5.23 32.65
CA THR A 803 10.71 4.12 32.73
C THR A 803 10.14 3.02 33.62
N GLY A 804 9.38 2.11 33.01
CA GLY A 804 8.70 1.02 33.72
C GLY A 804 7.25 1.34 34.10
N ASP A 805 6.51 0.23 34.23
CA ASP A 805 5.09 0.00 34.51
C ASP A 805 3.96 0.92 33.98
N THR A 806 2.84 0.24 33.69
CA THR A 806 1.70 0.74 32.92
C THR A 806 0.54 1.28 33.78
N ASP A 807 0.84 1.61 35.04
CA ASP A 807 -0.15 2.11 36.00
C ASP A 807 -0.64 3.53 35.67
N ASN A 808 -1.94 3.73 35.81
CA ASN A 808 -2.62 5.03 35.69
C ASN A 808 -2.33 5.98 36.88
N ALA A 809 -1.63 5.48 37.91
CA ALA A 809 -1.14 6.25 39.05
C ALA A 809 0.20 6.96 38.79
N ALA A 810 0.91 6.65 37.70
CA ALA A 810 2.13 7.36 37.29
C ALA A 810 1.77 8.55 36.39
N GLY A 811 2.25 9.75 36.75
CA GLY A 811 1.93 10.99 36.07
C GLY A 811 2.63 11.18 34.72
N LEU A 812 2.48 12.38 34.14
CA LEU A 812 2.88 12.81 32.79
C LEU A 812 4.34 12.56 32.33
N GLY A 813 5.21 11.94 33.12
CA GLY A 813 6.65 11.81 32.79
C GLY A 813 7.40 13.15 32.79
N LEU A 814 6.84 14.17 33.48
CA LEU A 814 7.41 15.52 33.55
C LEU A 814 8.24 15.78 34.81
N GLY A 815 8.04 15.02 35.90
CA GLY A 815 8.62 15.32 37.22
C GLY A 815 10.15 15.42 37.22
N LEU A 816 10.85 14.43 36.66
CA LEU A 816 12.32 14.43 36.58
C LEU A 816 12.87 15.46 35.58
N ALA A 817 12.20 15.63 34.43
CA ALA A 817 12.55 16.64 33.43
C ALA A 817 12.45 18.07 34.02
N LEU A 818 11.36 18.34 34.74
CA LEU A 818 11.15 19.61 35.44
C LEU A 818 12.15 19.79 36.59
N ALA A 819 12.37 18.75 37.41
CA ALA A 819 13.35 18.80 38.49
C ALA A 819 14.76 19.14 37.98
N ARG A 820 15.18 18.57 36.84
CA ARG A 820 16.46 18.91 36.20
C ARG A 820 16.48 20.33 35.65
N GLY A 821 15.46 20.74 34.89
CA GLY A 821 15.39 22.09 34.32
C GLY A 821 15.35 23.20 35.38
N LEU A 822 14.60 23.02 36.47
CA LEU A 822 14.60 23.94 37.61
C LEU A 822 15.97 23.97 38.32
N THR A 823 16.61 22.82 38.49
CA THR A 823 17.96 22.73 39.08
C THR A 823 19.00 23.48 38.24
N GLU A 824 18.99 23.27 36.92
CA GLU A 824 19.91 23.90 35.97
C GLU A 824 19.66 25.42 35.89
N ALA A 825 18.40 25.87 35.97
CA ALA A 825 18.03 27.29 36.06
C ALA A 825 18.58 27.96 37.34
N MET A 826 18.75 27.21 38.44
CA MET A 826 19.40 27.66 39.68
C MET A 826 20.93 27.43 39.68
N HIS A 827 21.54 27.12 38.53
CA HIS A 827 22.98 26.82 38.38
C HIS A 827 23.48 25.59 39.18
N GLY A 828 22.55 24.72 39.56
CA GLY A 828 22.85 23.39 40.10
C GLY A 828 23.02 22.32 39.03
N THR A 829 23.27 21.10 39.46
CA THR A 829 23.22 19.88 38.62
C THR A 829 22.42 18.79 39.32
N LEU A 830 21.75 17.94 38.54
CA LEU A 830 20.97 16.80 39.03
C LEU A 830 21.41 15.53 38.29
N THR A 831 22.03 14.58 39.00
CA THR A 831 22.62 13.36 38.42
C THR A 831 22.14 12.07 39.08
N PRO A 832 21.89 10.99 38.31
CA PRO A 832 21.53 9.67 38.83
C PRO A 832 22.77 8.79 39.07
N GLU A 833 22.89 8.25 40.28
CA GLU A 833 23.91 7.28 40.70
C GLU A 833 23.26 5.97 41.14
N ASP A 834 24.01 4.86 41.11
CA ASP A 834 23.52 3.57 41.62
C ASP A 834 23.59 3.53 43.15
N THR A 835 22.54 3.04 43.80
CA THR A 835 22.56 2.82 45.25
C THR A 835 23.26 1.51 45.60
N PRO A 836 24.27 1.51 46.49
CA PRO A 836 24.90 0.27 46.97
C PRO A 836 23.88 -0.67 47.62
N GLY A 837 23.70 -1.85 47.03
CA GLY A 837 22.68 -2.83 47.45
C GLY A 837 21.37 -2.81 46.66
N GLY A 838 21.27 -1.97 45.62
CA GLY A 838 20.08 -1.83 44.77
C GLY A 838 19.24 -0.60 45.12
N GLY A 839 18.81 0.13 44.09
CA GLY A 839 18.13 1.42 44.19
C GLY A 839 18.72 2.47 43.25
N LEU A 840 18.11 3.66 43.24
CA LEU A 840 18.61 4.85 42.58
C LEU A 840 18.93 5.94 43.62
N THR A 841 20.10 6.57 43.45
CA THR A 841 20.50 7.76 44.21
C THR A 841 20.40 8.96 43.28
N MET A 842 19.53 9.92 43.60
CA MET A 842 19.45 11.21 42.90
C MET A 842 20.30 12.23 43.64
N VAL A 843 21.36 12.73 43.00
CA VAL A 843 22.29 13.71 43.56
C VAL A 843 21.96 15.10 43.00
N LEU A 844 21.48 15.98 43.87
CA LEU A 844 21.24 17.40 43.60
C LEU A 844 22.43 18.21 44.14
N SER A 845 23.23 18.82 43.28
CA SER A 845 24.39 19.64 43.66
C SER A 845 24.12 21.13 43.40
N LEU A 846 24.15 21.95 44.44
CA LEU A 846 23.84 23.38 44.38
C LEU A 846 25.05 24.26 44.70
N PRO A 847 25.16 25.45 44.07
CA PRO A 847 26.21 26.41 44.38
C PRO A 847 26.00 27.07 45.76
N PRO A 848 27.08 27.54 46.41
CA PRO A 848 26.99 28.36 47.61
C PRO A 848 26.52 29.80 47.25
N PRO A 849 26.02 30.57 48.23
CA PRO A 849 25.80 32.01 48.08
C PRO A 849 27.08 32.76 47.62
N PRO A 850 26.93 33.80 46.77
CA PRO A 850 28.04 34.60 46.26
C PRO A 850 28.64 35.56 47.31
#